data_AF-A0A938S165-F1
#
_entry.id   AF-A0A938S165-F1
#
_cell.length_a   1.000
_cell.length_b   1.000
_cell.length_c   1.000
_cell.angle_alpha   90.00
_cell.angle_beta   90.00
_cell.angle_gamma   90.00
#
_symmetry.space_group_name_H-M   'P 1'
#
loop_
_entity.id
_entity.type
_entity.pdbx_description
1 polymer ?
#
loop_
_entity_poly.entity_id
_entity_poly.type
_entity_poly.pdbx_seq_one_letter_code
_entity_poly.pdbx_strand_id
1 'polypeptide(L)'
;MNPRALGWFAAAAVGVALPAWALEPPDPGQTIRALTERNDYWLCGRSRGAADGQLRWCAIAGRAEHCRAWTANCPAAAAKGAIPYAAAGKAGALQGGDVEGGGKRTTADRSPEDDESGAGWSVAWLRDALIGAVLALVGWIAWQIWRGRKGAPLAAQEPGDAAARPAVETQWLSDPARLPEVAAALASARALAATQPGPALAWLYAAALRHLHDDGALRWHPALGNREALRSLAASHPLGGPMRNLVAQLEGWRFGGRIPNRADVDRALDTLAPLLRSTASLALALCVVACGSGDTTVSGRALTWDLLRAQGWSLAAHRLSVREIDANSPTVWVDAEHSTVLPSMLAELGEAACRGGRVVLFASHGQGLAPLHAAVVDLSAPATRFGDFGPMTPSRAPPGRQVVLPLRLIVSDTPTMAAALRDELAGVLPELAQQPPPAATESPRLGCALRRESSPLLWIDDQPAALRWTAPAGGSLTVVADNDLLANAAMSVPDNARAVVALARDTAPQRELALLVPQAAQGAVDASDAVRSAGLVPLLAQGTLVLLVAAWMRGARFGAPLSQQRDRRRAFTDHVAALAQLLRARRATHWPAAQVCALALDRLQRRLGPTDLATLADRVAATQPGTDARSVRRLVEKAEALRTSPSGPDHPEDVRTARDLDLLVANLDRRAPPRPNKGEK
;
A
#
# COMPACT_ATOMS: atom_id res chain seq x y z
N MET A 1 -17.80 -39.29 -17.44
CA MET A 1 -18.08 -37.85 -17.20
C MET A 1 -17.93 -37.10 -18.52
N ASN A 2 -18.96 -36.37 -18.94
CA ASN A 2 -19.12 -35.87 -20.32
C ASN A 2 -18.55 -34.43 -20.47
N PRO A 3 -17.55 -34.19 -21.34
CA PRO A 3 -16.86 -32.90 -21.46
C PRO A 3 -17.70 -31.76 -22.06
N ARG A 4 -18.95 -32.01 -22.47
CA ARG A 4 -19.86 -30.97 -22.98
C ARG A 4 -20.60 -30.20 -21.89
N ALA A 5 -20.70 -30.73 -20.66
CA ALA A 5 -21.39 -30.06 -19.57
C ALA A 5 -20.60 -28.89 -18.94
N LEU A 6 -19.27 -28.89 -19.05
CA LEU A 6 -18.43 -27.80 -18.53
C LEU A 6 -18.43 -26.54 -19.41
N GLY A 7 -18.78 -26.66 -20.70
CA GLY A 7 -18.80 -25.53 -21.62
C GLY A 7 -19.95 -24.55 -21.39
N TRP A 8 -21.07 -25.03 -20.84
CA TRP A 8 -22.26 -24.20 -20.63
C TRP A 8 -22.18 -23.31 -19.37
N PHE A 9 -21.46 -23.74 -18.33
CA PHE A 9 -21.27 -22.91 -17.13
C PHE A 9 -20.32 -21.73 -17.35
N ALA A 10 -19.37 -21.82 -18.28
CA ALA A 10 -18.42 -20.74 -18.56
C ALA A 10 -19.03 -19.61 -19.42
N ALA A 11 -20.08 -19.88 -20.21
CA ALA A 11 -20.71 -18.88 -21.07
C ALA A 11 -21.69 -17.96 -20.32
N ALA A 12 -22.30 -18.44 -19.22
CA ALA A 12 -23.26 -17.64 -18.44
C ALA A 12 -22.60 -16.57 -17.54
N ALA A 13 -21.30 -16.69 -17.24
CA ALA A 13 -20.59 -15.78 -16.35
C ALA A 13 -19.95 -14.55 -17.05
N VAL A 14 -19.95 -14.48 -18.39
CA VAL A 14 -19.25 -13.44 -19.17
C VAL A 14 -20.21 -12.45 -19.86
N GLY A 15 -21.52 -12.59 -19.63
CA GLY A 15 -22.56 -11.93 -20.41
C GLY A 15 -23.13 -10.63 -19.86
N VAL A 16 -22.39 -9.77 -19.14
CA VAL A 16 -22.79 -8.36 -18.94
C VAL A 16 -21.53 -7.47 -18.93
N ALA A 17 -21.12 -7.01 -20.10
CA ALA A 17 -20.12 -5.95 -20.21
C ALA A 17 -20.79 -4.61 -19.87
N LEU A 18 -20.67 -4.18 -18.60
CA LEU A 18 -20.93 -2.79 -18.25
C LEU A 18 -19.79 -1.92 -18.83
N PRO A 19 -20.08 -0.76 -19.44
CA PRO A 19 -19.06 0.12 -19.96
C PRO A 19 -18.19 0.66 -18.82
N ALA A 20 -16.89 0.85 -19.08
CA ALA A 20 -15.86 1.16 -18.09
C ALA A 20 -16.10 2.43 -17.25
N TRP A 21 -17.05 3.30 -17.61
CA TRP A 21 -17.45 4.47 -16.82
C TRP A 21 -18.43 4.14 -15.67
N ALA A 22 -18.96 2.91 -15.60
CA ALA A 22 -19.93 2.50 -14.57
C ALA A 22 -19.30 1.89 -13.31
N LEU A 23 -17.96 1.80 -13.22
CA LEU A 23 -17.23 1.13 -12.11
C LEU A 23 -16.32 2.06 -11.31
N GLU A 24 -16.28 3.36 -11.61
CA GLU A 24 -15.63 4.32 -10.72
C GLU A 24 -16.64 4.77 -9.66
N PRO A 25 -16.46 4.42 -8.37
CA PRO A 25 -17.21 5.09 -7.32
C PRO A 25 -16.87 6.59 -7.39
N PRO A 26 -17.87 7.49 -7.41
CA PRO A 26 -17.59 8.91 -7.49
C PRO A 26 -16.73 9.31 -6.29
N ASP A 27 -15.68 10.09 -6.54
CA ASP A 27 -14.87 10.70 -5.50
C ASP A 27 -15.83 11.41 -4.51
N PRO A 28 -15.84 11.04 -3.22
CA PRO A 28 -16.69 11.68 -2.22
C PRO A 28 -16.49 13.20 -2.20
N GLY A 29 -15.26 13.66 -2.44
CA GLY A 29 -14.91 15.07 -2.57
C GLY A 29 -15.55 15.76 -3.78
N GLN A 30 -15.64 15.07 -4.93
CA GLN A 30 -16.37 15.57 -6.09
C GLN A 30 -17.89 15.56 -5.90
N THR A 31 -18.45 14.59 -5.18
CA THR A 31 -19.89 14.55 -4.90
C THR A 31 -20.29 15.72 -3.99
N ILE A 32 -19.49 16.01 -2.97
CA ILE A 32 -19.71 17.15 -2.07
C ILE A 32 -19.45 18.48 -2.78
N ARG A 33 -18.41 18.61 -3.62
CA ARG A 33 -18.20 19.79 -4.47
C ARG A 33 -19.32 19.98 -5.47
N ALA A 34 -19.79 18.93 -6.14
CA ALA A 34 -20.90 19.02 -7.08
C ALA A 34 -22.21 19.42 -6.38
N LEU A 35 -22.42 19.01 -5.13
CA LEU A 35 -23.57 19.43 -4.31
C LEU A 35 -23.45 20.87 -3.81
N THR A 36 -22.22 21.38 -3.60
CA THR A 36 -21.98 22.75 -3.13
C THR A 36 -21.83 23.77 -4.26
N GLU A 37 -21.26 23.41 -5.41
CA GLU A 37 -21.06 24.27 -6.58
C GLU A 37 -22.32 24.42 -7.43
N ARG A 38 -23.27 23.49 -7.38
CA ARG A 38 -24.50 23.55 -8.21
C ARG A 38 -25.54 24.59 -7.78
N ASN A 39 -25.43 25.26 -6.64
CA ASN A 39 -26.43 26.24 -6.16
C ASN A 39 -27.90 25.72 -6.17
N ASP A 40 -28.11 24.39 -6.19
CA ASP A 40 -29.43 23.79 -6.45
C ASP A 40 -30.40 23.85 -5.24
N TYR A 41 -30.02 24.52 -4.15
CA TYR A 41 -30.84 24.68 -2.94
C TYR A 41 -30.74 26.10 -2.38
N TRP A 42 -31.89 26.79 -2.27
CA TRP A 42 -32.03 28.09 -1.62
C TRP A 42 -32.69 27.94 -0.25
N LEU A 43 -32.11 28.55 0.79
CA LEU A 43 -32.59 28.50 2.18
C LEU A 43 -33.75 29.50 2.42
N CYS A 44 -34.99 29.01 2.50
CA CYS A 44 -36.10 29.75 3.11
C CYS A 44 -36.24 29.33 4.58
N GLY A 45 -35.73 30.17 5.50
CA GLY A 45 -35.67 29.88 6.93
C GLY A 45 -37.03 29.82 7.63
N ARG A 46 -37.11 28.99 8.67
CA ARG A 46 -38.25 28.80 9.57
C ARG A 46 -38.14 29.78 10.75
N SER A 47 -39.19 30.54 11.07
CA SER A 47 -39.39 31.10 12.42
C SER A 47 -40.73 30.62 12.97
N ARG A 48 -40.77 30.21 14.24
CA ARG A 48 -42.01 29.98 15.00
C ARG A 48 -41.84 30.64 16.38
N GLY A 49 -42.77 31.45 16.87
CA GLY A 49 -44.07 31.80 16.30
C GLY A 49 -44.75 32.99 16.99
N ALA A 50 -45.98 33.29 16.57
CA ALA A 50 -47.11 33.87 17.32
C ALA A 50 -48.25 34.21 16.32
N ALA A 51 -49.50 34.14 16.80
CA ALA A 51 -50.74 34.04 16.05
C ALA A 51 -51.15 35.23 15.15
N ASP A 52 -50.39 36.32 15.06
CA ASP A 52 -50.69 37.43 14.13
C ASP A 52 -49.66 37.57 12.98
N GLY A 53 -48.56 36.81 13.03
CA GLY A 53 -47.46 36.90 12.06
C GLY A 53 -47.67 36.13 10.75
N GLN A 54 -48.64 35.22 10.70
CA GLN A 54 -48.82 34.30 9.56
C GLN A 54 -49.32 34.99 8.28
N LEU A 55 -50.06 36.10 8.39
CA LEU A 55 -50.48 36.88 7.22
C LEU A 55 -49.34 37.71 6.61
N ARG A 56 -48.33 38.10 7.41
CA ARG A 56 -47.18 38.88 6.92
C ARG A 56 -46.19 38.02 6.12
N TRP A 57 -46.10 36.72 6.40
CA TRP A 57 -45.17 35.83 5.70
C TRP A 57 -45.58 35.56 4.25
N CYS A 58 -46.86 35.30 3.94
CA CYS A 58 -47.30 35.15 2.55
C CYS A 58 -47.13 36.48 1.77
N ALA A 59 -47.21 37.64 2.43
CA ALA A 59 -46.97 38.95 1.81
C ALA A 59 -45.49 39.26 1.52
N ILE A 60 -44.56 38.63 2.24
CA ILE A 60 -43.10 38.74 2.03
C ILE A 60 -42.64 37.71 0.99
N ALA A 61 -43.09 36.45 1.12
CA ALA A 61 -42.78 35.38 0.17
C ALA A 61 -43.37 35.63 -1.23
N GLY A 62 -44.51 36.33 -1.31
CA GLY A 62 -45.12 36.73 -2.59
C GLY A 62 -44.34 37.77 -3.39
N ARG A 63 -43.32 38.43 -2.82
CA ARG A 63 -42.46 39.39 -3.53
C ARG A 63 -41.17 38.76 -4.07
N ALA A 64 -40.81 37.56 -3.61
CA ALA A 64 -39.64 36.85 -4.11
C ALA A 64 -40.02 36.09 -5.39
N GLU A 65 -39.47 36.49 -6.54
CA GLU A 65 -39.81 35.92 -7.85
C GLU A 65 -39.63 34.39 -7.94
N HIS A 66 -38.86 33.81 -7.02
CA HIS A 66 -38.41 32.42 -7.02
C HIS A 66 -39.28 31.48 -6.15
N CYS A 67 -40.31 32.00 -5.45
CA CYS A 67 -41.19 31.22 -4.56
C CYS A 67 -42.66 31.15 -5.02
N ARG A 68 -42.94 31.23 -6.34
CA ARG A 68 -44.31 31.33 -6.90
C ARG A 68 -45.22 30.13 -6.61
N ALA A 69 -44.66 28.92 -6.49
CA ALA A 69 -45.46 27.73 -6.16
C ALA A 69 -46.04 27.78 -4.73
N TRP A 70 -45.41 28.56 -3.85
CA TRP A 70 -45.83 28.67 -2.45
C TRP A 70 -47.00 29.64 -2.28
N THR A 71 -47.06 30.68 -3.11
CA THR A 71 -48.13 31.69 -3.11
C THR A 71 -49.49 31.10 -3.50
N ALA A 72 -49.52 30.14 -4.42
CA ALA A 72 -50.75 29.45 -4.82
C ALA A 72 -51.33 28.54 -3.71
N ASN A 73 -50.48 27.99 -2.85
CA ASN A 73 -50.87 26.99 -1.84
C ASN A 73 -51.10 27.58 -0.43
N CYS A 74 -50.66 28.82 -0.17
CA CYS A 74 -50.87 29.54 1.11
C CYS A 74 -52.36 29.58 1.55
N PRO A 75 -53.33 29.94 0.68
CA PRO A 75 -54.73 30.08 1.11
C PRO A 75 -55.38 28.75 1.50
N ALA A 76 -55.07 27.68 0.76
CA ALA A 76 -55.63 26.35 0.98
C ALA A 76 -55.05 25.65 2.22
N ALA A 77 -53.76 25.88 2.50
CA ALA A 77 -53.09 25.35 3.69
C ALA A 77 -53.56 26.05 4.98
N ALA A 78 -53.73 27.38 4.93
CA ALA A 78 -54.23 28.17 6.06
C ALA A 78 -55.66 27.76 6.46
N ALA A 79 -56.52 27.46 5.48
CA ALA A 79 -57.90 27.03 5.73
C ALA A 79 -58.03 25.63 6.33
N LYS A 80 -57.02 24.75 6.17
CA LYS A 80 -57.06 23.35 6.62
C LYS A 80 -56.24 23.07 7.89
N GLY A 81 -55.59 24.08 8.46
CA GLY A 81 -54.71 23.91 9.63
C GLY A 81 -53.51 22.96 9.38
N ALA A 82 -53.23 22.62 8.12
CA ALA A 82 -52.18 21.69 7.73
C ALA A 82 -50.95 22.48 7.25
N ILE A 83 -49.76 22.09 7.73
CA ILE A 83 -48.50 22.64 7.25
C ILE A 83 -48.03 21.81 6.06
N PRO A 84 -47.99 22.36 4.83
CA PRO A 84 -47.42 21.64 3.71
C PRO A 84 -45.89 21.63 3.84
N TYR A 85 -45.28 20.45 3.72
CA TYR A 85 -43.89 20.32 3.31
C TYR A 85 -43.89 20.08 1.80
N ALA A 86 -43.09 20.84 1.06
CA ALA A 86 -42.81 20.57 -0.35
C ALA A 86 -41.31 20.76 -0.60
N ALA A 87 -40.63 19.67 -0.95
CA ALA A 87 -39.36 19.74 -1.66
C ALA A 87 -39.69 19.58 -3.16
N ALA A 88 -39.51 20.65 -3.93
CA ALA A 88 -39.75 20.61 -5.37
C ALA A 88 -38.41 20.36 -6.09
N GLY A 89 -38.22 19.13 -6.56
CA GLY A 89 -37.24 18.84 -7.62
C GLY A 89 -37.77 19.32 -8.97
N LYS A 90 -36.87 19.68 -9.89
CA LYS A 90 -37.21 20.28 -11.20
C LYS A 90 -37.90 19.33 -12.20
N ALA A 91 -38.34 18.14 -11.78
CA ALA A 91 -39.13 17.22 -12.60
C ALA A 91 -40.38 16.81 -11.80
N GLY A 92 -41.54 17.25 -12.27
CA GLY A 92 -42.80 17.11 -11.56
C GLY A 92 -43.36 15.69 -11.53
N ALA A 93 -43.86 15.31 -10.35
CA ALA A 93 -45.13 14.62 -10.12
C ALA A 93 -45.24 14.34 -8.61
N LEU A 94 -46.17 15.00 -7.91
CA LEU A 94 -46.53 14.64 -6.55
C LEU A 94 -47.64 13.57 -6.63
N GLN A 95 -47.33 12.32 -6.29
CA GLN A 95 -48.36 11.33 -5.97
C GLN A 95 -48.84 11.57 -4.54
N GLY A 96 -50.03 12.17 -4.42
CA GLY A 96 -50.77 12.22 -3.16
C GLY A 96 -51.51 10.92 -2.96
N GLY A 97 -51.15 10.15 -1.92
CA GLY A 97 -51.97 9.06 -1.40
C GLY A 97 -52.84 9.60 -0.27
N ASP A 98 -54.14 9.68 -0.51
CA ASP A 98 -55.14 9.97 0.52
C ASP A 98 -55.27 8.76 1.47
N VAL A 99 -55.10 8.98 2.77
CA VAL A 99 -55.49 8.02 3.81
C VAL A 99 -56.79 8.50 4.42
N GLU A 100 -57.91 8.04 3.86
CA GLU A 100 -59.22 8.09 4.50
C GLU A 100 -59.32 7.05 5.62
N GLY A 101 -59.95 7.44 6.71
CA GLY A 101 -60.03 6.68 7.95
C GLY A 101 -61.18 5.68 8.05
N GLY A 102 -61.21 5.00 9.20
CA GLY A 102 -62.42 4.36 9.74
C GLY A 102 -62.42 2.83 9.72
N GLY A 103 -61.84 2.20 10.75
CA GLY A 103 -61.95 0.75 10.97
C GLY A 103 -61.80 0.40 12.45
N LYS A 104 -62.85 -0.19 13.02
CA LYS A 104 -63.00 -0.53 14.45
C LYS A 104 -61.88 -1.45 14.95
N ARG A 105 -61.35 -1.15 16.14
CA ARG A 105 -60.50 -2.03 16.95
C ARG A 105 -61.27 -3.28 17.33
N THR A 106 -60.81 -4.45 16.89
CA THR A 106 -61.02 -5.72 17.58
C THR A 106 -59.68 -6.22 18.07
N THR A 107 -59.62 -6.44 19.38
CA THR A 107 -58.54 -7.09 20.12
C THR A 107 -58.34 -8.51 19.63
N ALA A 108 -57.27 -8.75 18.87
CA ALA A 108 -56.68 -10.07 18.71
C ALA A 108 -55.16 -9.87 18.65
N ASP A 109 -54.56 -10.33 19.73
CA ASP A 109 -53.17 -10.35 20.10
C ASP A 109 -52.34 -11.21 19.13
N ARG A 110 -51.27 -10.62 18.56
CA ARG A 110 -50.04 -11.29 18.06
C ARG A 110 -49.08 -10.22 17.54
N SER A 111 -48.04 -9.96 18.33
CA SER A 111 -46.86 -9.19 17.93
C SER A 111 -46.17 -9.84 16.71
N PRO A 112 -45.76 -9.05 15.70
CA PRO A 112 -44.74 -9.45 14.74
C PRO A 112 -43.37 -9.12 15.33
N GLU A 113 -42.94 -9.90 16.32
CA GLU A 113 -41.51 -10.09 16.62
C GLU A 113 -41.13 -11.38 15.88
N ASP A 114 -40.32 -11.26 14.83
CA ASP A 114 -39.52 -12.30 14.16
C ASP A 114 -39.45 -12.04 12.64
N ASP A 115 -38.70 -11.02 12.21
CA ASP A 115 -38.20 -10.94 10.82
C ASP A 115 -36.89 -10.12 10.71
N GLU A 116 -36.04 -10.17 11.74
CA GLU A 116 -34.70 -9.54 11.77
C GLU A 116 -33.55 -10.52 11.46
N SER A 117 -33.83 -11.64 10.78
CA SER A 117 -32.79 -12.61 10.39
C SER A 117 -32.26 -12.42 8.95
N GLY A 118 -32.79 -11.46 8.18
CA GLY A 118 -32.48 -11.31 6.75
C GLY A 118 -31.17 -10.59 6.39
N ALA A 119 -30.60 -9.78 7.29
CA ALA A 119 -29.46 -8.91 6.94
C ALA A 119 -28.07 -9.56 7.17
N GLY A 120 -27.98 -10.61 7.99
CA GLY A 120 -26.70 -11.26 8.33
C GLY A 120 -26.14 -12.17 7.22
N TRP A 121 -26.98 -12.63 6.28
CA TRP A 121 -26.57 -13.61 5.26
C TRP A 121 -25.81 -12.97 4.09
N SER A 122 -25.99 -11.67 3.85
CA SER A 122 -25.39 -10.96 2.72
C SER A 122 -23.87 -10.73 2.89
N VAL A 123 -23.41 -10.44 4.12
CA VAL A 123 -21.99 -10.20 4.41
C VAL A 123 -21.18 -11.50 4.42
N ALA A 124 -21.76 -12.60 4.95
CA ALA A 124 -21.12 -13.91 4.93
C ALA A 124 -20.94 -14.43 3.50
N TRP A 125 -21.96 -14.29 2.64
CA TRP A 125 -21.89 -14.71 1.25
C TRP A 125 -20.86 -13.91 0.44
N LEU A 126 -20.76 -12.59 0.66
CA LEU A 126 -19.75 -11.74 0.02
C LEU A 126 -18.32 -12.16 0.41
N ARG A 127 -18.08 -12.48 1.68
CA ARG A 127 -16.80 -13.00 2.16
C ARG A 127 -16.46 -14.34 1.49
N ASP A 128 -17.41 -15.27 1.45
CA ASP A 128 -17.17 -16.62 0.93
C ASP A 128 -17.01 -16.60 -0.61
N ALA A 129 -17.72 -15.71 -1.31
CA ALA A 129 -17.53 -15.46 -2.74
C ALA A 129 -16.14 -14.88 -3.04
N LEU A 130 -15.64 -13.95 -2.21
CA LEU A 130 -14.30 -13.39 -2.35
C LEU A 130 -13.22 -14.47 -2.14
N ILE A 131 -13.37 -15.31 -1.12
CA ILE A 131 -12.46 -16.44 -0.85
C ILE A 131 -12.47 -17.42 -2.05
N GLY A 132 -13.65 -17.75 -2.57
CA GLY A 132 -13.80 -18.61 -3.74
C GLY A 132 -13.09 -18.05 -4.99
N ALA A 133 -13.23 -16.75 -5.26
CA ALA A 133 -12.57 -16.08 -6.38
C ALA A 133 -11.04 -16.11 -6.26
N VAL A 134 -10.51 -15.87 -5.05
CA VAL A 134 -9.06 -15.94 -4.78
C VAL A 134 -8.52 -17.36 -4.98
N LEU A 135 -9.20 -18.38 -4.46
CA LEU A 135 -8.79 -19.78 -4.63
C LEU A 135 -8.83 -20.23 -6.10
N ALA A 136 -9.85 -19.80 -6.86
CA ALA A 136 -9.95 -20.08 -8.29
C ALA A 136 -8.79 -19.45 -9.09
N LEU A 137 -8.42 -18.21 -8.77
CA LEU A 137 -7.29 -17.51 -9.40
C LEU A 137 -5.97 -18.22 -9.10
N VAL A 138 -5.72 -18.62 -7.85
CA VAL A 138 -4.52 -19.37 -7.46
C VAL A 138 -4.45 -20.73 -8.18
N GLY A 139 -5.57 -21.45 -8.23
CA GLY A 139 -5.67 -22.72 -8.96
C GLY A 139 -5.38 -22.57 -10.46
N TRP A 140 -5.88 -21.51 -11.09
CA TRP A 140 -5.63 -21.21 -12.50
C TRP A 140 -4.16 -20.89 -12.78
N ILE A 141 -3.50 -20.09 -11.94
CA ILE A 141 -2.06 -19.77 -12.06
C ILE A 141 -1.22 -21.04 -11.91
N ALA A 142 -1.51 -21.89 -10.92
CA ALA A 142 -0.80 -23.15 -10.71
C ALA A 142 -0.94 -24.10 -11.91
N TRP A 143 -2.13 -24.16 -12.51
CA TRP A 143 -2.40 -24.97 -13.71
C TRP A 143 -1.62 -24.48 -14.94
N GLN A 144 -1.55 -23.16 -15.18
CA GLN A 144 -0.77 -22.57 -16.26
C GLN A 144 0.73 -22.93 -16.15
N ILE A 145 1.29 -22.83 -14.95
CA ILE A 145 2.70 -23.19 -14.67
C ILE A 145 2.94 -24.68 -14.92
N TRP A 146 2.00 -25.55 -14.51
CA TRP A 146 2.11 -26.98 -14.73
C TRP A 146 2.04 -27.36 -16.22
N ARG A 147 1.17 -26.70 -16.99
CA ARG A 147 1.04 -26.94 -18.44
C ARG A 147 2.29 -26.52 -19.22
N GLY A 148 2.93 -25.42 -18.82
CA GLY A 148 4.16 -24.92 -19.46
C GLY A 148 5.38 -25.83 -19.30
N ARG A 149 5.38 -26.79 -18.37
CA ARG A 149 6.51 -27.69 -18.11
C ARG A 149 6.63 -28.88 -19.08
N LYS A 150 5.62 -29.16 -19.92
CA LYS A 150 5.63 -30.30 -20.85
C LYS A 150 6.11 -29.93 -22.27
N GLY A 151 7.24 -29.24 -22.39
CA GLY A 151 7.86 -28.92 -23.68
C GLY A 151 8.63 -30.10 -24.29
N ALA A 152 8.32 -30.41 -25.55
CA ALA A 152 8.89 -31.49 -26.37
C ALA A 152 10.39 -31.28 -26.71
N PRO A 153 11.16 -32.36 -26.97
CA PRO A 153 12.58 -32.28 -27.32
C PRO A 153 12.79 -31.59 -28.68
N LEU A 154 13.74 -30.65 -28.72
CA LEU A 154 14.15 -29.91 -29.92
C LEU A 154 14.95 -30.81 -30.87
N ALA A 155 14.41 -31.05 -32.07
CA ALA A 155 15.13 -31.68 -33.17
C ALA A 155 16.20 -30.73 -33.73
N ALA A 156 17.38 -31.26 -34.03
CA ALA A 156 18.48 -30.55 -34.66
C ALA A 156 18.12 -30.25 -36.13
N GLN A 157 18.36 -29.01 -36.58
CA GLN A 157 18.03 -28.56 -37.92
C GLN A 157 19.30 -28.02 -38.60
N GLU A 158 19.52 -28.44 -39.84
CA GLU A 158 20.73 -28.18 -40.62
C GLU A 158 20.85 -26.73 -41.11
N PRO A 159 22.09 -26.22 -41.32
CA PRO A 159 22.34 -24.83 -41.68
C PRO A 159 22.05 -24.57 -43.17
N GLY A 160 21.17 -23.59 -43.43
CA GLY A 160 20.91 -23.07 -44.77
C GLY A 160 21.74 -21.80 -45.07
N ASP A 161 22.02 -21.59 -46.36
CA ASP A 161 22.95 -20.60 -46.89
C ASP A 161 22.63 -19.14 -46.53
N ALA A 162 23.68 -18.42 -46.12
CA ALA A 162 23.62 -17.07 -45.57
C ALA A 162 23.63 -15.99 -46.67
N ALA A 163 22.44 -15.60 -47.15
CA ALA A 163 22.27 -14.40 -47.97
C ALA A 163 22.26 -13.11 -47.11
N ALA A 164 22.75 -12.02 -47.70
CA ALA A 164 23.01 -10.72 -47.08
C ALA A 164 21.81 -10.18 -46.26
N ARG A 165 22.07 -9.91 -44.98
CA ARG A 165 21.05 -9.49 -44.01
C ARG A 165 20.93 -7.97 -43.98
N PRO A 166 19.71 -7.42 -43.98
CA PRO A 166 19.51 -5.98 -43.88
C PRO A 166 20.04 -5.49 -42.53
N ALA A 167 20.81 -4.40 -42.56
CA ALA A 167 21.26 -3.68 -41.38
C ALA A 167 20.09 -2.96 -40.71
N VAL A 168 19.12 -3.71 -40.19
CA VAL A 168 18.04 -3.16 -39.36
C VAL A 168 18.65 -2.83 -37.99
N GLU A 169 19.13 -1.60 -37.89
CA GLU A 169 19.04 -0.67 -36.77
C GLU A 169 18.93 -1.31 -35.37
N THR A 170 20.00 -1.98 -34.93
CA THR A 170 20.22 -2.33 -33.52
C THR A 170 20.85 -1.17 -32.72
N GLN A 171 20.76 0.06 -33.21
CA GLN A 171 21.46 1.21 -32.62
C GLN A 171 20.96 1.54 -31.21
N TRP A 172 19.70 1.22 -30.90
CA TRP A 172 19.08 1.37 -29.59
C TRP A 172 19.53 0.31 -28.56
N LEU A 173 20.17 -0.79 -28.98
CA LEU A 173 20.76 -1.77 -28.04
C LEU A 173 22.00 -1.23 -27.33
N SER A 174 22.47 -0.03 -27.68
CA SER A 174 23.67 0.60 -27.14
C SER A 174 23.40 1.69 -26.10
N ASP A 175 22.14 2.02 -25.81
CA ASP A 175 21.75 3.08 -24.87
C ASP A 175 20.46 2.68 -24.11
N PRO A 176 20.49 2.48 -22.79
CA PRO A 176 19.36 1.92 -22.05
C PRO A 176 18.25 2.97 -21.86
N ALA A 177 18.62 4.26 -21.89
CA ALA A 177 17.67 5.37 -21.81
C ALA A 177 16.81 5.45 -23.08
N ARG A 178 17.25 4.83 -24.18
CA ARG A 178 16.51 4.73 -25.44
C ARG A 178 15.73 3.44 -25.58
N LEU A 179 15.78 2.54 -24.59
CA LEU A 179 14.95 1.34 -24.63
C LEU A 179 13.47 1.75 -24.54
N PRO A 180 12.64 1.33 -25.51
CA PRO A 180 11.21 1.62 -25.49
C PRO A 180 10.54 0.95 -24.29
N GLU A 181 9.41 1.50 -23.87
CA GLU A 181 8.59 0.91 -22.81
C GLU A 181 8.25 -0.56 -23.13
N VAL A 182 8.17 -1.40 -22.10
CA VAL A 182 7.98 -2.86 -22.22
C VAL A 182 6.75 -3.19 -23.08
N ALA A 183 5.64 -2.46 -22.89
CA ALA A 183 4.41 -2.66 -23.64
C ALA A 183 4.58 -2.33 -25.14
N ALA A 184 5.21 -1.20 -25.46
CA ALA A 184 5.49 -0.78 -26.82
C ALA A 184 6.45 -1.76 -27.51
N ALA A 185 7.51 -2.18 -26.82
CA ALA A 185 8.47 -3.15 -27.34
C ALA A 185 7.83 -4.52 -27.63
N LEU A 186 6.93 -4.99 -26.76
CA LEU A 186 6.17 -6.23 -26.98
C LEU A 186 5.18 -6.12 -28.15
N ALA A 187 4.56 -4.96 -28.34
CA ALA A 187 3.68 -4.72 -29.48
C ALA A 187 4.47 -4.79 -30.80
N SER A 188 5.63 -4.13 -30.87
CA SER A 188 6.54 -4.18 -32.02
C SER A 188 7.03 -5.60 -32.31
N ALA A 189 7.42 -6.35 -31.26
CA ALA A 189 7.84 -7.74 -31.41
C ALA A 189 6.74 -8.61 -32.05
N ARG A 190 5.47 -8.45 -31.65
CA ARG A 190 4.34 -9.19 -32.24
C ARG A 190 4.06 -8.79 -33.68
N ALA A 191 4.09 -7.49 -33.98
CA ALA A 191 3.85 -6.99 -35.33
C ALA A 191 4.87 -7.54 -36.34
N LEU A 192 6.14 -7.67 -35.91
CA LEU A 192 7.22 -8.17 -36.74
C LEU A 192 7.32 -9.70 -36.78
N ALA A 193 6.73 -10.43 -35.84
CA ALA A 193 6.91 -11.89 -35.72
C ALA A 193 6.52 -12.66 -36.99
N ALA A 194 5.52 -12.20 -37.73
CA ALA A 194 5.04 -12.87 -38.94
C ALA A 194 5.92 -12.62 -40.18
N THR A 195 6.52 -11.44 -40.30
CA THR A 195 7.21 -10.98 -41.52
C THR A 195 8.73 -10.91 -41.36
N GLN A 196 9.22 -10.66 -40.15
CA GLN A 196 10.63 -10.40 -39.83
C GLN A 196 11.01 -11.01 -38.47
N PRO A 197 11.22 -12.34 -38.39
CA PRO A 197 11.42 -13.03 -37.12
C PRO A 197 12.71 -12.62 -36.38
N GLY A 198 13.77 -12.28 -37.12
CA GLY A 198 15.02 -11.77 -36.53
C GLY A 198 14.82 -10.45 -35.77
N PRO A 199 14.33 -9.39 -36.43
CA PRO A 199 13.94 -8.15 -35.78
C PRO A 199 12.93 -8.33 -34.64
N ALA A 200 11.96 -9.24 -34.77
CA ALA A 200 11.01 -9.55 -33.70
C ALA A 200 11.70 -10.07 -32.42
N LEU A 201 12.70 -10.95 -32.54
CA LEU A 201 13.51 -11.41 -31.40
C LEU A 201 14.30 -10.27 -30.76
N ALA A 202 14.82 -9.33 -31.56
CA ALA A 202 15.53 -8.16 -31.03
C ALA A 202 14.58 -7.29 -30.19
N TRP A 203 13.38 -7.00 -30.67
CA TRP A 203 12.36 -6.25 -29.92
C TRP A 203 11.90 -6.96 -28.64
N LEU A 204 11.74 -8.28 -28.69
CA LEU A 204 11.43 -9.07 -27.50
C LEU A 204 12.57 -9.01 -26.47
N TYR A 205 13.82 -9.04 -26.94
CA TYR A 205 15.00 -8.88 -26.08
C TYR A 205 15.08 -7.48 -25.46
N ALA A 206 14.74 -6.44 -26.23
CA ALA A 206 14.60 -5.07 -25.74
C ALA A 206 13.60 -4.98 -24.58
N ALA A 207 12.40 -5.55 -24.77
CA ALA A 207 11.34 -5.56 -23.77
C ALA A 207 11.79 -6.26 -22.49
N ALA A 208 12.48 -7.39 -22.61
CA ALA A 208 13.00 -8.15 -21.48
C ALA A 208 14.15 -7.43 -20.76
N LEU A 209 15.06 -6.77 -21.48
CA LEU A 209 16.11 -5.95 -20.89
C LEU A 209 15.54 -4.74 -20.13
N ARG A 210 14.57 -4.04 -20.75
CA ARG A 210 13.90 -2.89 -20.13
C ARG A 210 13.21 -3.30 -18.83
N HIS A 211 12.45 -4.40 -18.86
CA HIS A 211 11.79 -4.91 -17.66
C HIS A 211 12.77 -5.31 -16.56
N LEU A 212 13.86 -6.01 -16.90
CA LEU A 212 14.90 -6.38 -15.92
C LEU A 212 15.63 -5.16 -15.35
N HIS A 213 15.76 -4.09 -16.13
CA HIS A 213 16.32 -2.82 -15.68
C HIS A 213 15.37 -2.09 -14.73
N ASP A 214 14.09 -1.98 -15.10
CA ASP A 214 13.04 -1.36 -14.28
C ASP A 214 12.85 -2.13 -12.94
N ASP A 215 12.99 -3.45 -12.95
CA ASP A 215 12.98 -4.30 -11.75
C ASP A 215 14.27 -4.21 -10.91
N GLY A 216 15.30 -3.51 -11.38
CA GLY A 216 16.62 -3.44 -10.75
C GLY A 216 17.41 -4.76 -10.75
N ALA A 217 16.87 -5.81 -11.38
CA ALA A 217 17.48 -7.14 -11.48
C ALA A 217 18.69 -7.17 -12.41
N LEU A 218 18.81 -6.17 -13.30
CA LEU A 218 19.91 -6.04 -14.24
C LEU A 218 20.46 -4.61 -14.26
N ARG A 219 21.72 -4.45 -13.85
CA ARG A 219 22.51 -3.24 -14.13
C ARG A 219 23.11 -3.37 -15.52
N TRP A 220 22.46 -2.75 -16.49
CA TRP A 220 22.90 -2.75 -17.88
C TRP A 220 24.06 -1.75 -18.07
N HIS A 221 25.07 -2.15 -18.85
CA HIS A 221 26.24 -1.31 -19.15
C HIS A 221 26.62 -1.50 -20.63
N PRO A 222 26.89 -0.43 -21.41
CA PRO A 222 27.13 -0.53 -22.86
C PRO A 222 28.30 -1.45 -23.25
N ALA A 223 29.30 -1.55 -22.39
CA ALA A 223 30.48 -2.40 -22.62
C ALA A 223 30.23 -3.90 -22.39
N LEU A 224 29.09 -4.29 -21.80
CA LEU A 224 28.77 -5.69 -21.54
C LEU A 224 28.06 -6.31 -22.75
N GLY A 225 28.59 -7.43 -23.23
CA GLY A 225 27.88 -8.22 -24.25
C GLY A 225 26.61 -8.87 -23.69
N ASN A 226 25.70 -9.30 -24.57
CA ASN A 226 24.40 -9.88 -24.20
C ASN A 226 24.52 -11.01 -23.15
N ARG A 227 25.50 -11.93 -23.32
CA ARG A 227 25.76 -12.99 -22.34
C ARG A 227 26.28 -12.49 -21.01
N GLU A 228 27.10 -11.45 -21.01
CA GLU A 228 27.69 -10.88 -19.80
C GLU A 228 26.60 -10.20 -18.96
N ALA A 229 25.68 -9.48 -19.62
CA ALA A 229 24.48 -8.96 -18.98
C ALA A 229 23.65 -10.08 -18.33
N LEU A 230 23.55 -11.26 -18.94
CA LEU A 230 22.83 -12.38 -18.31
C LEU A 230 23.58 -13.08 -17.18
N ARG A 231 24.90 -12.91 -17.05
CA ARG A 231 25.64 -13.49 -15.92
C ARG A 231 25.39 -12.73 -14.63
N SER A 232 25.13 -11.43 -14.71
CA SER A 232 24.75 -10.63 -13.53
C SER A 232 23.31 -10.86 -13.09
N LEU A 233 22.47 -11.43 -13.97
CA LEU A 233 21.11 -11.83 -13.60
C LEU A 233 21.17 -13.00 -12.60
N ALA A 234 20.62 -12.79 -11.41
CA ALA A 234 20.60 -13.81 -10.36
C ALA A 234 20.08 -15.16 -10.90
N ALA A 235 20.76 -16.25 -10.56
CA ALA A 235 20.38 -17.60 -11.01
C ALA A 235 18.93 -17.98 -10.64
N SER A 236 18.39 -17.36 -9.61
CA SER A 236 17.03 -17.51 -9.09
C SER A 236 15.96 -16.65 -9.76
N HIS A 237 16.35 -15.72 -10.66
CA HIS A 237 15.37 -14.83 -11.31
C HIS A 237 14.46 -15.64 -12.27
N PRO A 238 13.14 -15.44 -12.24
CA PRO A 238 12.20 -16.23 -13.05
C PRO A 238 12.47 -16.13 -14.56
N LEU A 239 13.00 -14.99 -15.01
CA LEU A 239 13.39 -14.77 -16.42
C LEU A 239 14.73 -15.41 -16.80
N GLY A 240 15.53 -15.93 -15.87
CA GLY A 240 16.90 -16.37 -16.15
C GLY A 240 17.00 -17.48 -17.20
N GLY A 241 16.13 -18.50 -17.12
CA GLY A 241 16.05 -19.56 -18.12
C GLY A 241 15.56 -19.06 -19.48
N PRO A 242 14.35 -18.48 -19.56
CA PRO A 242 13.80 -17.91 -20.79
C PRO A 242 14.72 -16.91 -21.49
N MET A 243 15.38 -16.04 -20.73
CA MET A 243 16.26 -15.00 -21.27
C MET A 243 17.55 -15.57 -21.87
N ARG A 244 18.14 -16.61 -21.26
CA ARG A 244 19.29 -17.33 -21.86
C ARG A 244 18.93 -17.97 -23.21
N ASN A 245 17.74 -18.56 -23.30
CA ASN A 245 17.25 -19.13 -24.56
C ASN A 245 17.02 -18.03 -25.61
N LEU A 246 16.44 -16.89 -25.22
CA LEU A 246 16.25 -15.75 -26.12
C LEU A 246 17.59 -15.20 -26.63
N VAL A 247 18.57 -14.99 -25.75
CA VAL A 247 19.90 -14.52 -26.15
C VAL A 247 20.61 -15.51 -27.07
N ALA A 248 20.48 -16.82 -26.82
CA ALA A 248 21.05 -17.82 -27.72
C ALA A 248 20.43 -17.77 -29.12
N GLN A 249 19.11 -17.59 -29.22
CA GLN A 249 18.43 -17.42 -30.51
C GLN A 249 18.85 -16.11 -31.21
N LEU A 250 18.92 -15.01 -30.45
CA LEU A 250 19.32 -13.70 -30.95
C LEU A 250 20.77 -13.70 -31.46
N GLU A 251 21.70 -14.33 -30.74
CA GLU A 251 23.10 -14.46 -31.16
C GLU A 251 23.26 -15.42 -32.34
N GLY A 252 22.52 -16.53 -32.35
CA GLY A 252 22.46 -17.43 -33.50
C GLY A 252 21.98 -16.70 -34.75
N TRP A 253 20.98 -15.83 -34.59
CA TRP A 253 20.53 -14.95 -35.66
C TRP A 253 21.58 -13.91 -36.04
N ARG A 254 22.10 -13.13 -35.11
CA ARG A 254 22.98 -11.99 -35.42
C ARG A 254 24.37 -12.42 -35.91
N PHE A 255 24.95 -13.43 -35.29
CA PHE A 255 26.35 -13.83 -35.52
C PHE A 255 26.49 -15.22 -36.13
N GLY A 256 25.53 -16.12 -35.90
CA GLY A 256 25.65 -17.54 -36.25
C GLY A 256 25.06 -17.95 -37.61
N GLY A 257 24.61 -17.02 -38.45
CA GLY A 257 24.01 -17.36 -39.74
C GLY A 257 22.62 -18.03 -39.67
N ARG A 258 22.12 -18.38 -38.47
CA ARG A 258 20.81 -19.03 -38.30
C ARG A 258 19.69 -18.04 -38.61
N ILE A 259 18.72 -18.43 -39.44
CA ILE A 259 17.52 -17.62 -39.66
C ILE A 259 16.43 -18.16 -38.72
N PRO A 260 15.99 -17.39 -37.70
CA PRO A 260 14.93 -17.83 -36.81
C PRO A 260 13.64 -17.97 -37.61
N ASN A 261 12.90 -19.04 -37.39
CA ASN A 261 11.59 -19.20 -38.01
C ASN A 261 10.50 -18.56 -37.13
N ARG A 262 9.30 -18.35 -37.68
CA ARG A 262 8.17 -17.77 -36.94
C ARG A 262 7.84 -18.56 -35.66
N ALA A 263 7.91 -19.89 -35.71
CA ALA A 263 7.61 -20.75 -34.57
C ALA A 263 8.60 -20.59 -33.40
N ASP A 264 9.85 -20.21 -33.66
CA ASP A 264 10.85 -19.88 -32.63
C ASP A 264 10.47 -18.57 -31.92
N VAL A 265 10.05 -17.56 -32.67
CA VAL A 265 9.62 -16.25 -32.15
C VAL A 265 8.32 -16.37 -31.35
N ASP A 266 7.33 -17.08 -31.89
CA ASP A 266 6.04 -17.29 -31.22
C ASP A 266 6.25 -18.02 -29.87
N ARG A 267 7.11 -19.05 -29.83
CA ARG A 267 7.48 -19.71 -28.58
C ARG A 267 8.19 -18.78 -27.59
N ALA A 268 9.08 -17.92 -28.07
CA ALA A 268 9.75 -16.95 -27.22
C ALA A 268 8.75 -15.92 -26.65
N LEU A 269 7.81 -15.43 -27.48
CA LEU A 269 6.74 -14.52 -27.09
C LEU A 269 5.79 -15.15 -26.06
N ASP A 270 5.34 -16.37 -26.29
CA ASP A 270 4.44 -17.10 -25.38
C ASP A 270 5.09 -17.37 -24.03
N THR A 271 6.41 -17.60 -24.02
CA THR A 271 7.16 -17.84 -22.78
C THR A 271 7.40 -16.54 -22.01
N LEU A 272 7.82 -15.47 -22.69
CA LEU A 272 8.29 -14.25 -22.03
C LEU A 272 7.18 -13.24 -21.79
N ALA A 273 6.24 -13.04 -22.73
CA ALA A 273 5.24 -11.99 -22.61
C ALA A 273 4.36 -12.07 -21.33
N PRO A 274 3.95 -13.26 -20.84
CA PRO A 274 3.22 -13.34 -19.58
C PRO A 274 4.08 -12.92 -18.39
N LEU A 275 5.35 -13.33 -18.37
CA LEU A 275 6.29 -12.99 -17.29
C LEU A 275 6.54 -11.48 -17.25
N LEU A 276 6.74 -10.85 -18.41
CA LEU A 276 6.95 -9.41 -18.55
C LEU A 276 5.70 -8.57 -18.20
N ARG A 277 4.48 -9.13 -18.30
CA ARG A 277 3.24 -8.43 -17.90
C ARG A 277 2.88 -8.64 -16.43
N SER A 278 3.25 -9.80 -15.87
CA SER A 278 2.80 -10.23 -14.54
C SER A 278 3.26 -9.30 -13.40
N THR A 279 4.43 -8.69 -13.54
CA THR A 279 5.03 -7.76 -12.57
C THR A 279 4.26 -6.44 -12.48
N ALA A 280 3.85 -5.88 -13.62
CA ALA A 280 3.02 -4.67 -13.64
C ALA A 280 1.65 -4.91 -13.01
N SER A 281 1.01 -6.05 -13.29
CA SER A 281 -0.28 -6.39 -12.68
C SER A 281 -0.18 -6.72 -11.19
N LEU A 282 0.92 -7.33 -10.73
CA LEU A 282 1.13 -7.64 -9.32
C LEU A 282 1.44 -6.36 -8.52
N ALA A 283 2.24 -5.45 -9.07
CA ALA A 283 2.49 -4.14 -8.47
C ALA A 283 1.20 -3.31 -8.39
N LEU A 284 0.37 -3.31 -9.44
CA LEU A 284 -0.94 -2.64 -9.42
C LEU A 284 -1.88 -3.27 -8.38
N ALA A 285 -1.95 -4.60 -8.30
CA ALA A 285 -2.76 -5.29 -7.29
C ALA A 285 -2.25 -5.01 -5.86
N LEU A 286 -0.94 -4.96 -5.63
CA LEU A 286 -0.35 -4.57 -4.35
C LEU A 286 -0.57 -3.08 -4.05
N CYS A 287 -0.52 -2.19 -5.03
CA CYS A 287 -0.84 -0.78 -4.85
C CYS A 287 -2.32 -0.57 -4.52
N VAL A 288 -3.25 -1.31 -5.14
CA VAL A 288 -4.68 -1.24 -4.77
C VAL A 288 -4.91 -1.75 -3.34
N VAL A 289 -4.11 -2.72 -2.87
CA VAL A 289 -4.17 -3.20 -1.47
C VAL A 289 -3.42 -2.27 -0.50
N ALA A 290 -2.36 -1.57 -0.92
CA ALA A 290 -1.52 -0.72 -0.08
C ALA A 290 -1.95 0.77 -0.04
N CYS A 291 -2.67 1.25 -1.06
CA CYS A 291 -3.20 2.62 -1.12
C CYS A 291 -4.43 2.83 -0.20
N GLY A 292 -4.86 1.81 0.55
CA GLY A 292 -5.85 1.95 1.63
C GLY A 292 -5.29 2.52 2.95
N SER A 293 -4.09 3.10 2.96
CA SER A 293 -3.40 3.60 4.17
C SER A 293 -3.65 5.09 4.48
N GLY A 294 -4.43 5.79 3.66
CA GLY A 294 -5.14 6.98 4.14
C GLY A 294 -6.33 6.52 4.96
N ASP A 295 -6.56 7.13 6.13
CA ASP A 295 -7.59 6.82 7.13
C ASP A 295 -9.03 7.05 6.58
N THR A 296 -9.35 6.29 5.54
CA THR A 296 -10.58 6.27 4.74
C THR A 296 -11.46 5.11 5.17
N THR A 297 -11.11 4.46 6.27
CA THR A 297 -11.98 3.51 6.95
C THR A 297 -13.30 4.21 7.31
N VAL A 298 -14.38 3.43 7.39
CA VAL A 298 -15.72 3.90 7.77
C VAL A 298 -15.69 4.62 9.13
N SER A 299 -14.76 4.21 10.02
CA SER A 299 -14.50 4.80 11.33
C SER A 299 -13.50 5.97 11.33
N GLY A 300 -12.76 6.19 10.24
CA GLY A 300 -11.80 7.30 10.13
C GLY A 300 -12.48 8.66 10.22
N ARG A 301 -11.71 9.75 10.32
CA ARG A 301 -12.24 11.11 10.59
C ARG A 301 -11.87 12.14 9.52
N ALA A 302 -11.25 11.70 8.44
CA ALA A 302 -10.75 12.54 7.37
C ALA A 302 -11.84 13.47 6.81
N LEU A 303 -13.06 12.97 6.62
CA LEU A 303 -14.19 13.75 6.10
C LEU A 303 -14.60 14.87 7.06
N THR A 304 -14.58 14.63 8.37
CA THR A 304 -14.88 15.65 9.37
C THR A 304 -13.86 16.79 9.32
N TRP A 305 -12.58 16.45 9.20
CA TRP A 305 -11.51 17.43 9.09
C TRP A 305 -11.57 18.22 7.79
N ASP A 306 -11.84 17.56 6.67
CA ASP A 306 -11.98 18.22 5.38
C ASP A 306 -13.24 19.10 5.33
N LEU A 307 -14.34 18.67 5.96
CA LEU A 307 -15.54 19.50 6.12
C LEU A 307 -15.24 20.77 6.90
N LEU A 308 -14.52 20.68 8.03
CA LEU A 308 -14.17 21.86 8.83
C LEU A 308 -13.19 22.79 8.07
N ARG A 309 -12.20 22.25 7.36
CA ARG A 309 -11.31 23.07 6.51
C ARG A 309 -12.09 23.77 5.39
N ALA A 310 -13.01 23.07 4.74
CA ALA A 310 -13.85 23.62 3.67
C ALA A 310 -14.73 24.79 4.14
N GLN A 311 -15.09 24.81 5.42
CA GLN A 311 -15.84 25.90 6.03
C GLN A 311 -14.95 27.01 6.64
N GLY A 312 -13.63 26.91 6.45
CA GLY A 312 -12.64 27.93 6.83
C GLY A 312 -12.11 27.81 8.26
N TRP A 313 -12.15 26.63 8.88
CA TRP A 313 -11.45 26.37 10.13
C TRP A 313 -9.98 26.01 9.88
N SER A 314 -9.07 26.60 10.66
CA SER A 314 -7.66 26.20 10.73
C SER A 314 -7.54 25.01 11.68
N LEU A 315 -7.20 23.85 11.12
CA LEU A 315 -6.98 22.62 11.88
C LEU A 315 -5.49 22.44 12.11
N ALA A 316 -5.05 22.64 13.35
CA ALA A 316 -3.68 22.38 13.73
C ALA A 316 -3.60 21.04 14.47
N ALA A 317 -2.80 20.10 13.96
CA ALA A 317 -2.42 18.91 14.73
C ALA A 317 -1.42 19.36 15.80
N HIS A 318 -1.93 19.82 16.94
CA HIS A 318 -1.12 20.31 18.04
C HIS A 318 -0.83 19.19 19.02
N ARG A 319 0.46 18.99 19.31
CA ARG A 319 0.92 18.17 20.43
C ARG A 319 0.96 19.01 21.70
N LEU A 320 -0.17 19.64 22.05
CA LEU A 320 -0.26 20.37 23.31
C LEU A 320 -0.48 19.37 24.45
N SER A 321 0.28 19.51 25.51
CA SER A 321 -0.09 18.86 26.77
C SER A 321 -1.40 19.50 27.28
N VAL A 322 -2.28 18.72 27.92
CA VAL A 322 -3.50 19.27 28.55
C VAL A 322 -3.17 20.42 29.52
N ARG A 323 -1.97 20.41 30.10
CA ARG A 323 -1.45 21.44 31.01
C ARG A 323 -1.12 22.77 30.33
N GLU A 324 -0.86 22.76 29.03
CA GLU A 324 -0.53 23.96 28.24
C GLU A 324 -1.78 24.68 27.74
N ILE A 325 -2.96 24.04 27.84
CA ILE A 325 -4.22 24.64 27.44
C ILE A 325 -4.59 25.74 28.44
N ASP A 326 -4.74 26.96 27.92
CA ASP A 326 -5.06 28.19 28.64
C ASP A 326 -6.02 29.09 27.81
N ALA A 327 -6.30 30.31 28.30
CA ALA A 327 -7.18 31.27 27.62
C ALA A 327 -6.72 31.74 26.23
N ASN A 328 -5.43 31.61 25.90
CA ASN A 328 -4.87 32.02 24.62
C ASN A 328 -4.75 30.85 23.63
N SER A 329 -4.95 29.63 24.10
CA SER A 329 -4.88 28.42 23.29
C SER A 329 -6.08 28.34 22.33
N PRO A 330 -5.90 27.75 21.13
CA PRO A 330 -7.04 27.43 20.25
C PRO A 330 -8.00 26.46 20.96
N THR A 331 -9.23 26.38 20.47
CA THR A 331 -10.20 25.44 21.06
C THR A 331 -9.72 24.01 20.80
N VAL A 332 -9.56 23.24 21.88
CA VAL A 332 -9.01 21.90 21.80
C VAL A 332 -10.13 20.87 21.75
N TRP A 333 -10.19 20.10 20.68
CA TRP A 333 -11.06 18.94 20.57
C TRP A 333 -10.29 17.70 21.02
N VAL A 334 -10.76 17.08 22.09
CA VAL A 334 -10.18 15.88 22.69
C VAL A 334 -11.01 14.69 22.25
N ASP A 335 -10.33 13.78 21.57
CA ASP A 335 -10.93 12.59 21.00
C ASP A 335 -10.66 11.38 21.89
N ALA A 336 -11.69 10.84 22.56
CA ALA A 336 -11.53 9.73 23.48
C ALA A 336 -11.82 8.35 22.86
N GLU A 337 -11.71 8.20 21.53
CA GLU A 337 -12.19 7.02 20.75
C GLU A 337 -11.83 5.66 21.36
N HIS A 338 -10.62 5.54 21.90
CA HIS A 338 -10.10 4.26 22.39
C HIS A 338 -9.60 4.34 23.84
N SER A 339 -9.72 5.50 24.46
CA SER A 339 -9.30 5.70 25.85
C SER A 339 -10.54 5.90 26.70
N THR A 340 -10.79 4.98 27.63
CA THR A 340 -11.70 5.27 28.74
C THR A 340 -11.30 6.60 29.35
N VAL A 341 -12.20 7.58 29.33
CA VAL A 341 -11.95 8.87 29.95
C VAL A 341 -11.75 8.62 31.44
N LEU A 342 -10.50 8.63 31.88
CA LEU A 342 -10.14 8.42 33.29
C LEU A 342 -10.55 9.65 34.11
N PRO A 343 -10.96 9.50 35.38
CA PRO A 343 -11.25 10.64 36.26
C PRO A 343 -10.12 11.67 36.33
N SER A 344 -8.86 11.21 36.26
CA SER A 344 -7.68 12.09 36.21
C SER A 344 -7.63 12.94 34.94
N MET A 345 -7.99 12.38 33.78
CA MET A 345 -8.06 13.14 32.52
C MET A 345 -9.17 14.20 32.60
N LEU A 346 -10.36 13.85 33.13
CA LEU A 346 -11.42 14.85 33.36
C LEU A 346 -10.98 15.96 34.31
N ALA A 347 -10.23 15.63 35.37
CA ALA A 347 -9.67 16.62 36.27
C ALA A 347 -8.67 17.54 35.54
N GLU A 348 -7.78 17.00 34.71
CA GLU A 348 -6.83 17.82 33.94
C GLU A 348 -7.53 18.71 32.90
N LEU A 349 -8.55 18.19 32.19
CA LEU A 349 -9.36 18.96 31.24
C LEU A 349 -10.21 20.04 31.93
N GLY A 350 -10.74 19.73 33.11
CA GLY A 350 -11.44 20.70 33.95
C GLY A 350 -10.50 21.80 34.44
N GLU A 351 -9.27 21.45 34.84
CA GLU A 351 -8.26 22.42 35.26
C GLU A 351 -7.80 23.30 34.08
N ALA A 352 -7.71 22.75 32.87
CA ALA A 352 -7.50 23.53 31.65
C ALA A 352 -8.63 24.54 31.41
N ALA A 353 -9.89 24.14 31.59
CA ALA A 353 -11.02 25.06 31.54
C ALA A 353 -10.94 26.12 32.66
N CYS A 354 -10.50 25.76 33.86
CA CYS A 354 -10.28 26.69 34.97
C CYS A 354 -9.22 27.77 34.66
N ARG A 355 -8.20 27.45 33.85
CA ARG A 355 -7.20 28.41 33.36
C ARG A 355 -7.70 29.28 32.19
N GLY A 356 -8.97 29.17 31.82
CA GLY A 356 -9.58 29.93 30.72
C GLY A 356 -9.60 29.19 29.38
N GLY A 357 -9.09 27.96 29.31
CA GLY A 357 -9.08 27.15 28.10
C GLY A 357 -10.47 26.72 27.63
N ARG A 358 -10.59 26.44 26.33
CA ARG A 358 -11.81 25.87 25.73
C ARG A 358 -11.54 24.46 25.24
N VAL A 359 -12.21 23.50 25.87
CA VAL A 359 -12.02 22.07 25.62
C VAL A 359 -13.35 21.45 25.19
N VAL A 360 -13.34 20.65 24.13
CA VAL A 360 -14.46 19.83 23.69
C VAL A 360 -14.05 18.37 23.74
N LEU A 361 -14.61 17.59 24.66
CA LEU A 361 -14.35 16.18 24.83
C LEU A 361 -15.42 15.35 24.11
N PHE A 362 -15.01 14.52 23.16
CA PHE A 362 -15.89 13.54 22.51
C PHE A 362 -15.73 12.18 23.21
N ALA A 363 -16.69 11.83 24.06
CA ALA A 363 -16.70 10.59 24.81
C ALA A 363 -17.32 9.44 24.00
N SER A 364 -16.89 8.21 24.26
CA SER A 364 -17.46 7.03 23.59
C SER A 364 -18.86 6.71 24.12
N HIS A 365 -19.71 6.17 23.24
CA HIS A 365 -21.13 5.94 23.48
C HIS A 365 -21.43 5.13 24.76
N GLY A 366 -20.52 4.23 25.14
CA GLY A 366 -20.64 3.39 26.33
C GLY A 366 -20.43 4.10 27.67
N GLN A 367 -19.87 5.31 27.68
CA GLN A 367 -19.67 6.06 28.93
C GLN A 367 -20.92 6.83 29.36
N GLY A 368 -21.77 7.28 28.43
CA GLY A 368 -22.97 8.06 28.75
C GLY A 368 -22.69 9.42 29.43
N LEU A 369 -23.56 10.40 29.24
CA LEU A 369 -23.38 11.72 29.85
C LEU A 369 -23.63 11.76 31.35
N ALA A 370 -24.45 10.86 31.88
CA ALA A 370 -24.81 10.86 33.30
C ALA A 370 -23.60 10.62 34.23
N PRO A 371 -22.77 9.57 34.04
CA PRO A 371 -21.59 9.36 34.89
C PRO A 371 -20.48 10.38 34.61
N LEU A 372 -20.33 10.88 33.36
CA LEU A 372 -19.41 11.98 33.07
C LEU A 372 -19.86 13.27 33.77
N HIS A 373 -21.15 13.55 33.80
CA HIS A 373 -21.71 14.67 34.55
C HIS A 373 -21.49 14.51 36.05
N ALA A 374 -21.77 13.32 36.61
CA ALA A 374 -21.51 13.03 38.02
C ALA A 374 -20.02 13.26 38.37
N ALA A 375 -19.11 12.74 37.54
CA ALA A 375 -17.68 12.95 37.72
C ALA A 375 -17.30 14.43 37.68
N VAL A 376 -17.79 15.21 36.71
CA VAL A 376 -17.48 16.66 36.63
C VAL A 376 -18.06 17.41 37.83
N VAL A 377 -19.25 17.03 38.32
CA VAL A 377 -19.87 17.64 39.51
C VAL A 377 -19.07 17.32 40.77
N ASP A 378 -18.66 16.06 40.96
CA ASP A 378 -17.86 15.63 42.11
C ASP A 378 -16.50 16.34 42.13
N LEU A 379 -15.86 16.49 40.96
CA LEU A 379 -14.61 17.23 40.80
C LEU A 379 -14.74 18.73 41.10
N SER A 380 -15.94 19.30 40.94
CA SER A 380 -16.23 20.73 41.11
C SER A 380 -16.80 21.10 42.47
N ALA A 381 -17.10 20.11 43.33
CA ALA A 381 -17.72 20.36 44.62
C ALA A 381 -16.75 21.10 45.57
N PRO A 382 -17.17 22.23 46.19
CA PRO A 382 -16.36 22.86 47.23
C PRO A 382 -16.20 21.89 48.40
N ALA A 383 -15.07 21.94 49.10
CA ALA A 383 -14.78 21.11 50.26
C ALA A 383 -15.69 21.47 51.45
N THR A 384 -16.99 21.18 51.37
CA THR A 384 -17.91 21.27 52.49
C THR A 384 -17.80 19.99 53.30
N ARG A 385 -17.60 20.13 54.63
CA ARG A 385 -17.70 19.01 55.57
C ARG A 385 -19.04 18.31 55.34
N PHE A 386 -18.99 17.01 55.05
CA PHE A 386 -20.16 16.14 54.92
C PHE A 386 -21.08 16.33 56.12
N GLY A 387 -22.27 16.88 55.90
CA GLY A 387 -23.24 17.19 56.96
C GLY A 387 -24.66 17.42 56.45
N ASP A 388 -24.86 18.25 55.42
CA ASP A 388 -26.21 18.73 55.08
C ASP A 388 -26.49 18.73 53.57
N PHE A 389 -26.91 17.60 53.00
CA PHE A 389 -27.72 17.61 51.77
C PHE A 389 -28.74 16.45 51.79
N GLY A 390 -30.02 16.80 51.85
CA GLY A 390 -31.13 15.88 51.59
C GLY A 390 -31.35 15.66 50.07
N PRO A 391 -32.06 14.60 49.67
CA PRO A 391 -32.21 14.21 48.27
C PRO A 391 -33.02 15.24 47.46
N MET A 392 -32.46 15.74 46.36
CA MET A 392 -33.19 16.54 45.37
C MET A 392 -33.99 15.63 44.43
N THR A 393 -35.26 15.93 44.24
CA THR A 393 -36.14 15.32 43.23
C THR A 393 -35.98 16.00 41.87
N PRO A 394 -36.14 15.28 40.74
CA PRO A 394 -36.01 15.85 39.41
C PRO A 394 -37.19 16.78 39.08
N SER A 395 -36.89 18.06 38.83
CA SER A 395 -37.85 19.08 38.39
C SER A 395 -38.09 19.01 36.88
N ARG A 396 -39.36 19.13 36.47
CA ARG A 396 -39.82 19.24 35.08
C ARG A 396 -39.26 20.50 34.40
N ALA A 397 -38.74 20.35 33.19
CA ALA A 397 -38.26 21.46 32.37
C ALA A 397 -39.40 22.45 31.99
N PRO A 398 -39.13 23.78 31.94
CA PRO A 398 -40.10 24.78 31.48
C PRO A 398 -40.17 24.85 29.93
N PRO A 399 -41.30 25.27 29.34
CA PRO A 399 -41.45 25.32 27.90
C PRO A 399 -40.88 26.63 27.34
N GLY A 400 -39.84 26.56 26.53
CA GLY A 400 -39.35 27.71 25.77
C GLY A 400 -38.01 27.47 25.06
N ARG A 401 -38.02 27.59 23.73
CA ARG A 401 -36.88 27.46 22.80
C ARG A 401 -36.17 26.10 22.81
N GLN A 402 -36.71 25.18 22.00
CA GLN A 402 -36.03 23.96 21.59
C GLN A 402 -35.83 23.99 20.07
N VAL A 403 -34.60 23.72 19.62
CA VAL A 403 -34.31 23.35 18.23
C VAL A 403 -34.12 21.84 18.26
N VAL A 404 -35.16 21.09 17.88
CA VAL A 404 -35.11 19.64 17.73
C VAL A 404 -34.79 19.35 16.27
N LEU A 405 -33.61 18.77 16.01
CA LEU A 405 -33.25 18.20 14.72
C LEU A 405 -33.52 16.69 14.81
N PRO A 406 -34.42 16.12 13.99
CA PRO A 406 -34.64 14.68 13.99
C PRO A 406 -33.46 13.99 13.32
N LEU A 407 -32.59 13.39 14.13
CA LEU A 407 -31.52 12.51 13.66
C LEU A 407 -32.07 11.08 13.52
N ARG A 408 -31.73 10.40 12.43
CA ARG A 408 -32.01 8.97 12.26
C ARG A 408 -30.68 8.23 12.31
N LEU A 409 -30.43 7.56 13.44
CA LEU A 409 -29.33 6.63 13.63
C LEU A 409 -29.78 5.21 13.27
N ILE A 410 -28.88 4.46 12.63
CA ILE A 410 -29.03 3.01 12.42
C ILE A 410 -28.17 2.35 13.50
N VAL A 411 -28.82 1.85 14.55
CA VAL A 411 -28.18 1.11 15.64
C VAL A 411 -28.40 -0.38 15.39
N SER A 412 -27.36 -1.19 15.49
CA SER A 412 -27.48 -2.65 15.48
C SER A 412 -27.61 -3.16 16.92
N ASP A 413 -28.83 -3.47 17.35
CA ASP A 413 -29.09 -4.13 18.63
C ASP A 413 -28.84 -5.64 18.49
N THR A 414 -28.03 -6.22 19.38
CA THR A 414 -28.01 -7.68 19.58
C THR A 414 -28.29 -8.02 21.06
N PRO A 415 -29.49 -8.51 21.39
CA PRO A 415 -29.92 -8.75 22.78
C PRO A 415 -29.25 -9.96 23.46
N THR A 416 -28.52 -10.79 22.70
CA THR A 416 -27.87 -12.01 23.20
C THR A 416 -26.66 -11.75 24.11
N MET A 417 -25.99 -10.61 23.98
CA MET A 417 -24.79 -10.30 24.79
C MET A 417 -25.14 -9.76 26.19
N ALA A 418 -26.28 -9.06 26.33
CA ALA A 418 -26.73 -8.48 27.60
C ALA A 418 -27.25 -9.53 28.60
N ALA A 419 -27.70 -10.69 28.12
CA ALA A 419 -28.11 -11.81 28.97
C ALA A 419 -26.89 -12.60 29.48
N ALA A 420 -25.92 -12.86 28.61
CA ALA A 420 -24.69 -13.58 28.97
C ALA A 420 -23.84 -12.80 30.01
N LEU A 421 -23.74 -11.47 29.85
CA LEU A 421 -23.00 -10.62 30.79
C LEU A 421 -23.65 -10.55 32.18
N ARG A 422 -24.98 -10.68 32.24
CA ARG A 422 -25.75 -10.58 33.50
C ARG A 422 -25.55 -11.82 34.37
N ASP A 423 -25.47 -13.00 33.76
CA ASP A 423 -25.22 -14.26 34.46
C ASP A 423 -23.74 -14.40 34.88
N GLU A 424 -22.81 -13.86 34.09
CA GLU A 424 -21.38 -13.84 34.45
C GLU A 424 -21.08 -12.89 35.61
N LEU A 425 -21.73 -11.72 35.65
CA LEU A 425 -21.56 -10.72 36.73
C LEU A 425 -22.21 -11.15 38.05
N ALA A 426 -23.25 -11.98 38.02
CA ALA A 426 -23.93 -12.47 39.22
C ALA A 426 -23.03 -13.31 40.14
N GLY A 427 -22.00 -13.96 39.58
CA GLY A 427 -21.01 -14.73 40.34
C GLY A 427 -19.88 -13.90 40.95
N VAL A 428 -19.57 -12.74 40.37
CA VAL A 428 -18.41 -11.88 40.75
C VAL A 428 -18.80 -10.80 41.78
N LEU A 429 -20.07 -10.39 41.78
CA LEU A 429 -20.62 -9.36 42.68
C LEU A 429 -20.41 -9.62 44.20
N PRO A 430 -20.54 -10.86 44.71
CA PRO A 430 -20.30 -11.13 46.14
C PRO A 430 -18.83 -11.00 46.56
N GLU A 431 -17.90 -11.25 45.63
CA GLU A 431 -16.46 -11.21 45.86
C GLU A 431 -15.93 -9.76 45.82
N LEU A 432 -16.51 -8.93 44.94
CA LEU A 432 -16.28 -7.48 44.92
C LEU A 432 -16.86 -6.75 46.15
N ALA A 433 -17.97 -7.25 46.71
CA ALA A 433 -18.58 -6.67 47.91
C ALA A 433 -17.76 -6.91 49.20
N GLN A 434 -16.81 -7.86 49.18
CA GLN A 434 -15.94 -8.18 50.32
C GLN A 434 -14.55 -7.53 50.24
N GLN A 435 -14.21 -6.90 49.12
CA GLN A 435 -12.98 -6.10 49.05
C GLN A 435 -13.17 -4.83 49.90
N PRO A 436 -12.31 -4.56 50.90
CA PRO A 436 -12.35 -3.30 51.61
C PRO A 436 -12.18 -2.17 50.58
N PRO A 437 -12.98 -1.09 50.66
CA PRO A 437 -12.87 0.00 49.71
C PRO A 437 -11.41 0.43 49.62
N PRO A 438 -10.82 0.56 48.41
CA PRO A 438 -9.44 0.98 48.27
C PRO A 438 -9.27 2.27 49.07
N ALA A 439 -8.22 2.33 49.89
CA ALA A 439 -7.93 3.48 50.74
C ALA A 439 -8.12 4.74 49.89
N ALA A 440 -9.09 5.59 50.29
CA ALA A 440 -9.58 6.70 49.49
C ALA A 440 -8.40 7.56 49.02
N THR A 441 -7.94 7.31 47.81
CA THR A 441 -6.95 8.15 47.16
C THR A 441 -7.66 9.46 46.92
N GLU A 442 -7.12 10.55 47.49
CA GLU A 442 -7.71 11.88 47.36
C GLU A 442 -7.99 12.12 45.88
N SER A 443 -9.28 12.12 45.52
CA SER A 443 -9.68 12.36 44.15
C SER A 443 -9.19 13.75 43.77
N PRO A 444 -8.52 13.89 42.61
CA PRO A 444 -7.97 15.18 42.19
C PRO A 444 -9.09 16.21 42.18
N ARG A 445 -8.93 17.32 42.91
CA ARG A 445 -9.93 18.40 42.96
C ARG A 445 -9.56 19.48 41.95
N LEU A 446 -10.57 20.07 41.32
CA LEU A 446 -10.37 21.21 40.44
C LEU A 446 -10.02 22.45 41.27
N GLY A 447 -9.12 23.29 40.75
CA GLY A 447 -8.78 24.58 41.33
C GLY A 447 -9.91 25.62 41.23
N CYS A 448 -10.98 25.32 40.50
CA CYS A 448 -12.15 26.20 40.34
C CYS A 448 -13.49 25.44 40.30
N ALA A 449 -14.58 26.16 40.57
CA ALA A 449 -15.94 25.64 40.43
C ALA A 449 -16.43 25.80 38.98
N LEU A 450 -16.62 24.69 38.27
CA LEU A 450 -17.25 24.67 36.96
C LEU A 450 -18.77 24.77 37.10
N ARG A 451 -19.38 25.73 36.40
CA ARG A 451 -20.85 25.90 36.37
C ARG A 451 -21.42 25.25 35.13
N ARG A 452 -22.30 24.27 35.30
CA ARG A 452 -23.05 23.67 34.19
C ARG A 452 -24.01 24.71 33.56
N GLU A 453 -24.01 24.78 32.25
CA GLU A 453 -25.01 25.53 31.49
C GLU A 453 -26.36 24.79 31.52
N SER A 454 -27.45 25.52 31.77
CA SER A 454 -28.76 24.91 32.01
C SER A 454 -29.36 24.24 30.78
N SER A 455 -28.95 24.65 29.58
CA SER A 455 -29.45 24.12 28.31
C SER A 455 -28.37 23.28 27.63
N PRO A 456 -28.67 22.03 27.23
CA PRO A 456 -27.77 21.23 26.39
C PRO A 456 -27.53 21.93 25.05
N LEU A 457 -26.30 21.81 24.54
CA LEU A 457 -25.93 22.40 23.25
C LEU A 457 -26.46 21.59 22.06
N LEU A 458 -26.56 20.27 22.23
CA LEU A 458 -27.01 19.34 21.22
C LEU A 458 -27.95 18.32 21.86
N TRP A 459 -28.96 17.91 21.10
CA TRP A 459 -29.91 16.86 21.45
C TRP A 459 -29.91 15.78 20.38
N ILE A 460 -29.95 14.52 20.78
CA ILE A 460 -30.14 13.35 19.91
C ILE A 460 -31.26 12.52 20.57
N ASP A 461 -32.35 12.29 19.85
CA ASP A 461 -33.50 11.49 20.31
C ASP A 461 -34.00 11.86 21.72
N ASP A 462 -34.22 13.16 21.93
CA ASP A 462 -34.67 13.75 23.21
C ASP A 462 -33.72 13.55 24.40
N GLN A 463 -32.52 13.02 24.17
CA GLN A 463 -31.43 12.99 25.13
C GLN A 463 -30.46 14.15 24.86
N PRO A 464 -29.91 14.80 25.91
CA PRO A 464 -28.80 15.70 25.72
C PRO A 464 -27.65 14.91 25.10
N ALA A 465 -27.04 15.44 24.04
CA ALA A 465 -25.88 14.83 23.39
C ALA A 465 -24.61 15.65 23.61
N ALA A 466 -24.75 16.93 23.95
CA ALA A 466 -23.63 17.77 24.36
C ALA A 466 -24.00 18.67 25.54
N LEU A 467 -23.17 18.64 26.59
CA LEU A 467 -23.30 19.48 27.78
C LEU A 467 -22.09 20.40 27.91
N ARG A 468 -22.31 21.64 28.35
CA ARG A 468 -21.26 22.62 28.59
C ARG A 468 -21.17 22.99 30.06
N TRP A 469 -19.94 23.12 30.53
CA TRP A 469 -19.57 23.75 31.78
C TRP A 469 -18.68 24.95 31.51
N THR A 470 -18.92 26.04 32.22
CA THR A 470 -18.15 27.28 32.12
C THR A 470 -17.39 27.54 33.41
N ALA A 471 -16.12 27.91 33.29
CA ALA A 471 -15.28 28.32 34.40
C ALA A 471 -15.38 29.84 34.64
N PRO A 472 -15.11 30.32 35.88
CA PRO A 472 -15.08 31.76 36.18
C PRO A 472 -14.09 32.56 35.34
N ALA A 473 -12.98 31.94 34.93
CA ALA A 473 -11.96 32.55 34.07
C ALA A 473 -12.37 32.67 32.59
N GLY A 474 -13.62 32.33 32.24
CA GLY A 474 -14.12 32.39 30.86
C GLY A 474 -13.81 31.15 30.01
N GLY A 475 -13.15 30.15 30.58
CA GLY A 475 -12.93 28.86 29.94
C GLY A 475 -14.19 27.99 29.94
N SER A 476 -14.17 26.94 29.13
CA SER A 476 -15.31 26.03 29.02
C SER A 476 -14.87 24.60 28.74
N LEU A 477 -15.56 23.65 29.36
CA LEU A 477 -15.49 22.23 29.06
C LEU A 477 -16.82 21.82 28.43
N THR A 478 -16.79 21.39 27.18
CA THR A 478 -17.96 20.82 26.50
C THR A 478 -17.75 19.32 26.38
N VAL A 479 -18.70 18.50 26.82
CA VAL A 479 -18.64 17.04 26.70
C VAL A 479 -19.72 16.60 25.74
N VAL A 480 -19.33 15.90 24.68
CA VAL A 480 -20.19 15.28 23.67
C VAL A 480 -20.26 13.78 23.96
N ALA A 481 -21.47 13.24 24.06
CA ALA A 481 -21.75 11.86 24.47
C ALA A 481 -21.34 10.80 23.46
N ASP A 482 -21.12 11.22 22.21
CA ASP A 482 -20.98 10.35 21.07
C ASP A 482 -19.80 10.83 20.21
N ASN A 483 -18.76 10.01 20.21
CA ASN A 483 -17.57 10.25 19.40
C ASN A 483 -17.74 9.75 17.96
N ASP A 484 -18.69 8.86 17.71
CA ASP A 484 -19.00 8.39 16.35
C ASP A 484 -19.57 9.54 15.51
N LEU A 485 -20.05 10.61 16.14
CA LEU A 485 -20.43 11.86 15.48
C LEU A 485 -19.28 12.43 14.62
N LEU A 486 -18.01 12.14 14.93
CA LEU A 486 -16.85 12.59 14.15
C LEU A 486 -16.40 11.59 13.07
N ALA A 487 -17.00 10.40 13.01
CA ALA A 487 -16.63 9.37 12.05
C ALA A 487 -17.07 9.72 10.61
N ASN A 488 -16.32 9.22 9.63
CA ASN A 488 -16.58 9.37 8.20
C ASN A 488 -18.00 8.88 7.85
N ALA A 489 -18.43 7.77 8.46
CA ALA A 489 -19.78 7.24 8.31
C ALA A 489 -20.85 8.24 8.77
N ALA A 490 -20.68 8.85 9.94
CA ALA A 490 -21.63 9.81 10.47
C ALA A 490 -21.72 11.06 9.61
N MET A 491 -20.61 11.50 8.99
CA MET A 491 -20.58 12.65 8.08
C MET A 491 -21.37 12.43 6.78
N SER A 492 -21.66 11.18 6.41
CA SER A 492 -22.55 10.90 5.27
C SER A 492 -24.00 11.34 5.52
N VAL A 493 -24.39 11.49 6.80
CA VAL A 493 -25.71 12.02 7.20
C VAL A 493 -25.62 13.55 7.30
N PRO A 494 -26.35 14.31 6.46
CA PRO A 494 -26.20 15.78 6.41
C PRO A 494 -26.44 16.50 7.74
N ASP A 495 -27.32 15.99 8.59
CA ASP A 495 -27.63 16.62 9.88
C ASP A 495 -26.52 16.42 10.92
N ASN A 496 -25.77 15.32 10.86
CA ASN A 496 -24.55 15.13 11.66
C ASN A 496 -23.48 16.14 11.25
N ALA A 497 -23.24 16.28 9.94
CA ALA A 497 -22.30 17.27 9.42
C ALA A 497 -22.67 18.70 9.86
N ARG A 498 -23.98 19.04 9.81
CA ARG A 498 -24.49 20.33 10.32
C ARG A 498 -24.29 20.47 11.83
N ALA A 499 -24.54 19.42 12.61
CA ALA A 499 -24.35 19.43 14.06
C ALA A 499 -22.89 19.66 14.43
N VAL A 500 -21.95 18.98 13.77
CA VAL A 500 -20.50 19.17 13.99
C VAL A 500 -20.05 20.58 13.62
N VAL A 501 -20.51 21.12 12.50
CA VAL A 501 -20.22 22.51 12.09
C VAL A 501 -20.82 23.52 13.07
N ALA A 502 -22.03 23.28 13.58
CA ALA A 502 -22.67 24.13 14.58
C ALA A 502 -21.90 24.09 15.92
N LEU A 503 -21.49 22.91 16.36
CA LEU A 503 -20.68 22.71 17.55
C LEU A 503 -19.30 23.40 17.42
N ALA A 504 -18.63 23.27 16.27
CA ALA A 504 -17.38 23.96 15.98
C ALA A 504 -17.54 25.48 16.01
N ARG A 505 -18.61 26.01 15.42
CA ARG A 505 -18.90 27.44 15.44
C ARG A 505 -19.15 27.98 16.84
N ASP A 506 -19.87 27.23 17.67
CA ASP A 506 -20.23 27.62 19.02
C ASP A 506 -19.06 27.51 20.01
N THR A 507 -18.22 26.48 19.87
CA THR A 507 -17.08 26.23 20.76
C THR A 507 -15.81 26.98 20.35
N ALA A 508 -15.58 27.20 19.05
CA ALA A 508 -14.35 27.77 18.49
C ALA A 508 -14.62 29.02 17.66
N PRO A 509 -15.01 30.15 18.27
CA PRO A 509 -15.39 31.37 17.56
C PRO A 509 -14.25 31.99 16.74
N GLN A 510 -13.00 31.74 17.12
CA GLN A 510 -11.81 32.19 16.39
C GLN A 510 -11.48 31.34 15.15
N ARG A 511 -12.25 30.26 14.90
CA ARG A 511 -12.04 29.29 13.83
C ARG A 511 -10.68 28.58 13.86
N GLU A 512 -10.04 28.54 15.03
CA GLU A 512 -8.84 27.75 15.26
C GLU A 512 -9.19 26.56 16.15
N LEU A 513 -8.92 25.36 15.63
CA LEU A 513 -9.21 24.10 16.28
C LEU A 513 -7.92 23.27 16.35
N ALA A 514 -7.57 22.87 17.57
CA ALA A 514 -6.50 21.94 17.82
C ALA A 514 -7.08 20.56 18.14
N LEU A 515 -6.64 19.53 17.42
CA LEU A 515 -7.03 18.16 17.74
C LEU A 515 -6.02 17.58 18.73
N LEU A 516 -6.49 17.28 19.93
CA LEU A 516 -5.72 16.52 20.91
C LEU A 516 -6.15 15.05 20.83
N VAL A 517 -5.30 14.25 20.19
CA VAL A 517 -5.38 12.80 20.30
C VAL A 517 -4.61 12.44 21.59
N PRO A 518 -5.27 11.92 22.64
CA PRO A 518 -4.61 11.60 23.89
C PRO A 518 -3.38 10.72 23.62
N GLN A 519 -2.19 11.23 23.94
CA GLN A 519 -0.94 10.47 23.78
C GLN A 519 -0.87 9.20 24.65
N ALA A 520 -1.88 8.93 25.49
CA ALA A 520 -2.04 7.66 26.20
C ALA A 520 -2.10 6.44 25.26
N ALA A 521 -2.34 6.62 23.95
CA ALA A 521 -2.22 5.57 22.94
C ALA A 521 -0.79 5.39 22.35
N GLN A 522 0.20 6.24 22.69
CA GLN A 522 1.58 6.12 22.17
C GLN A 522 2.48 5.15 22.95
N GLY A 523 1.92 4.43 23.91
CA GLY A 523 2.54 3.22 24.44
C GLY A 523 1.48 2.13 24.49
N ALA A 524 1.15 1.53 23.34
CA ALA A 524 0.75 0.12 23.43
C ALA A 524 1.88 -0.55 24.20
N VAL A 525 1.57 -1.03 25.41
CA VAL A 525 2.56 -1.60 26.34
C VAL A 525 3.35 -2.70 25.63
N ASP A 526 2.74 -3.32 24.61
CA ASP A 526 3.35 -4.20 23.65
C ASP A 526 3.03 -3.81 22.19
N ALA A 527 4.02 -3.97 21.29
CA ALA A 527 3.87 -3.76 19.85
C ALA A 527 2.73 -4.57 19.22
N SER A 528 2.34 -5.69 19.84
CA SER A 528 1.23 -6.53 19.38
C SER A 528 -0.14 -5.87 19.51
N ASP A 529 -0.32 -4.99 20.50
CA ASP A 529 -1.58 -4.29 20.72
C ASP A 529 -1.72 -3.08 19.81
N ALA A 530 -0.62 -2.40 19.46
CA ALA A 530 -0.60 -1.38 18.41
C ALA A 530 -0.98 -1.97 17.04
N VAL A 531 -0.48 -3.16 16.72
CA VAL A 531 -0.83 -3.87 15.47
C VAL A 531 -2.29 -4.31 15.46
N ARG A 532 -2.82 -4.75 16.61
CA ARG A 532 -4.23 -5.12 16.79
C ARG A 532 -5.16 -3.90 16.66
N SER A 533 -4.88 -2.83 17.38
CA SER A 533 -5.71 -1.61 17.37
C SER A 533 -5.68 -0.88 16.04
N ALA A 534 -4.55 -0.92 15.32
CA ALA A 534 -4.46 -0.37 13.96
C ALA A 534 -5.22 -1.19 12.90
N GLY A 535 -5.90 -2.28 13.27
CA GLY A 535 -6.59 -3.16 12.32
C GLY A 535 -5.64 -3.84 11.32
N LEU A 536 -4.33 -3.86 11.60
CA LEU A 536 -3.31 -4.40 10.69
C LEU A 536 -3.16 -5.92 10.81
N VAL A 537 -3.77 -6.55 11.80
CA VAL A 537 -3.75 -8.01 11.99
C VAL A 537 -4.23 -8.79 10.75
N PRO A 538 -5.40 -8.50 10.14
CA PRO A 538 -5.82 -9.18 8.92
C PRO A 538 -4.85 -8.96 7.75
N LEU A 539 -4.27 -7.76 7.62
CA LEU A 539 -3.29 -7.45 6.57
C LEU A 539 -1.99 -8.25 6.76
N LEU A 540 -1.46 -8.30 7.99
CA LEU A 540 -0.26 -9.07 8.32
C LEU A 540 -0.50 -10.57 8.18
N ALA A 541 -1.69 -11.06 8.55
CA ALA A 541 -2.08 -12.45 8.37
C ALA A 541 -2.14 -12.82 6.87
N GLN A 542 -2.75 -11.97 6.05
CA GLN A 542 -2.77 -12.14 4.59
C GLN A 542 -1.36 -12.09 3.99
N GLY A 543 -0.54 -11.12 4.38
CA GLY A 543 0.85 -11.02 3.93
C GLY A 543 1.69 -12.25 4.30
N THR A 544 1.52 -12.74 5.54
CA THR A 544 2.17 -13.97 6.02
C THR A 544 1.69 -15.19 5.24
N LEU A 545 0.39 -15.29 4.95
CA LEU A 545 -0.17 -16.37 4.13
C LEU A 545 0.41 -16.35 2.71
N VAL A 546 0.50 -15.17 2.08
CA VAL A 546 1.11 -15.01 0.75
C VAL A 546 2.58 -15.44 0.78
N LEU A 547 3.34 -15.06 1.81
CA LEU A 547 4.72 -15.49 1.98
C LEU A 547 4.84 -17.00 2.21
N LEU A 548 3.95 -17.61 3.00
CA LEU A 548 3.91 -19.05 3.21
C LEU A 548 3.56 -19.81 1.93
N VAL A 549 2.58 -19.33 1.16
CA VAL A 549 2.23 -19.91 -0.14
C VAL A 549 3.40 -19.73 -1.12
N ALA A 550 4.06 -18.57 -1.14
CA ALA A 550 5.25 -18.35 -1.96
C ALA A 550 6.42 -19.26 -1.57
N ALA A 551 6.65 -19.48 -0.28
CA ALA A 551 7.65 -20.41 0.24
C ALA A 551 7.30 -21.86 -0.10
N TRP A 552 6.03 -22.25 0.04
CA TRP A 552 5.52 -23.56 -0.31
C TRP A 552 5.61 -23.83 -1.83
N MET A 553 5.22 -22.86 -2.65
CA MET A 553 5.34 -22.92 -4.12
C MET A 553 6.80 -22.92 -4.59
N ARG A 554 7.71 -22.23 -3.88
CA ARG A 554 9.17 -22.33 -4.10
C ARG A 554 9.74 -23.69 -3.68
N GLY A 555 8.94 -24.51 -3.01
CA GLY A 555 9.27 -25.85 -2.58
C GLY A 555 10.04 -25.82 -1.27
N ALA A 556 9.49 -26.51 -0.26
CA ALA A 556 10.23 -27.06 0.86
C ALA A 556 11.25 -28.11 0.38
N ARG A 557 12.22 -27.65 -0.42
CA ARG A 557 13.50 -28.30 -0.65
C ARG A 557 14.55 -27.30 -0.20
N PHE A 558 14.78 -27.29 1.11
CA PHE A 558 16.10 -27.00 1.63
C PHE A 558 17.08 -27.99 0.99
N GLY A 559 17.60 -27.62 -0.19
CA GLY A 559 18.73 -28.25 -0.88
C GLY A 559 18.51 -29.67 -1.40
N ALA A 560 18.16 -29.81 -2.68
CA ALA A 560 18.61 -30.96 -3.46
C ALA A 560 20.16 -30.97 -3.49
N PRO A 561 20.82 -32.13 -3.45
CA PRO A 561 22.28 -32.22 -3.43
C PRO A 561 22.86 -31.47 -4.63
N LEU A 562 23.73 -30.50 -4.33
CA LEU A 562 24.51 -29.76 -5.33
C LEU A 562 25.26 -30.78 -6.20
N SER A 563 24.97 -30.83 -7.49
CA SER A 563 25.82 -31.51 -8.47
C SER A 563 27.11 -30.71 -8.63
N GLN A 564 28.00 -30.86 -7.66
CA GLN A 564 29.29 -30.19 -7.56
C GLN A 564 30.29 -30.85 -8.51
N GLN A 565 30.14 -30.72 -9.84
CA GLN A 565 31.18 -31.32 -10.71
C GLN A 565 31.50 -30.73 -12.09
N ARG A 566 30.97 -29.57 -12.52
CA ARG A 566 31.42 -28.98 -13.81
C ARG A 566 31.78 -27.48 -13.85
N ASP A 567 31.47 -26.68 -12.84
CA ASP A 567 31.77 -25.23 -12.88
C ASP A 567 33.13 -24.79 -12.34
N ARG A 568 33.94 -25.69 -11.74
CA ARG A 568 35.24 -25.30 -11.15
C ARG A 568 36.26 -24.74 -12.14
N ARG A 569 36.23 -25.14 -13.42
CA ARG A 569 37.20 -24.64 -14.42
C ARG A 569 36.87 -23.24 -14.94
N ARG A 570 35.59 -22.85 -14.97
CA ARG A 570 35.17 -21.51 -15.43
C ARG A 570 35.35 -20.44 -14.34
N ALA A 571 35.11 -20.81 -13.08
CA ALA A 571 35.32 -19.89 -11.95
C ALA A 571 36.78 -19.40 -11.83
N PHE A 572 37.76 -20.25 -12.15
CA PHE A 572 39.18 -19.85 -12.11
C PHE A 572 39.54 -18.89 -13.26
N THR A 573 39.06 -19.15 -14.49
CA THR A 573 39.33 -18.24 -15.61
C THR A 573 38.69 -16.87 -15.40
N ASP A 574 37.50 -16.83 -14.81
CA ASP A 574 36.80 -15.59 -14.51
C ASP A 574 37.51 -14.81 -13.38
N HIS A 575 38.01 -15.51 -12.36
CA HIS A 575 38.83 -14.90 -11.30
C HIS A 575 40.14 -14.33 -11.86
N VAL A 576 40.83 -15.06 -12.73
CA VAL A 576 42.07 -14.60 -13.38
C VAL A 576 41.79 -13.39 -14.28
N ALA A 577 40.67 -13.38 -15.00
CA ALA A 577 40.27 -12.25 -15.84
C ALA A 577 39.96 -11.00 -15.00
N ALA A 578 39.24 -11.15 -13.88
CA ALA A 578 38.95 -10.06 -12.96
C ALA A 578 40.22 -9.50 -12.31
N LEU A 579 41.13 -10.37 -11.87
CA LEU A 579 42.43 -9.97 -11.32
C LEU A 579 43.28 -9.22 -12.34
N ALA A 580 43.30 -9.68 -13.59
CA ALA A 580 44.01 -9.02 -14.69
C ALA A 580 43.44 -7.61 -14.98
N GLN A 581 42.12 -7.43 -14.93
CA GLN A 581 41.49 -6.11 -15.06
C GLN A 581 41.89 -5.17 -13.91
N LEU A 582 41.89 -5.67 -12.68
CA LEU A 582 42.27 -4.87 -11.50
C LEU A 582 43.74 -4.43 -11.56
N LEU A 583 44.65 -5.33 -11.95
CA LEU A 583 46.08 -5.01 -12.08
C LEU A 583 46.35 -4.00 -13.20
N ARG A 584 45.62 -4.09 -14.32
CA ARG A 584 45.67 -3.06 -15.37
C ARG A 584 45.18 -1.70 -14.88
N ALA A 585 44.05 -1.68 -14.17
CA ALA A 585 43.50 -0.43 -13.63
C ALA A 585 44.45 0.24 -12.63
N ARG A 586 45.22 -0.55 -11.87
CA ARG A 586 46.20 -0.08 -10.89
C ARG A 586 47.57 0.25 -11.49
N ARG A 587 47.79 0.05 -12.80
CA ARG A 587 49.11 0.14 -13.43
C ARG A 587 50.16 -0.67 -12.64
N ALA A 588 49.79 -1.91 -12.34
CA ALA A 588 50.62 -2.90 -11.65
C ALA A 588 50.78 -4.16 -12.54
N THR A 589 51.06 -3.95 -13.83
CA THR A 589 51.22 -5.00 -14.83
C THR A 589 52.63 -5.59 -14.89
N HIS A 590 53.62 -4.90 -14.32
CA HIS A 590 55.01 -5.32 -14.28
C HIS A 590 55.22 -6.61 -13.46
N TRP A 591 54.71 -6.66 -12.22
CA TRP A 591 54.87 -7.82 -11.36
C TRP A 591 54.26 -9.11 -11.94
N PRO A 592 53.02 -9.11 -12.46
CA PRO A 592 52.45 -10.29 -13.14
C PRO A 592 53.25 -10.71 -14.37
N ALA A 593 53.75 -9.75 -15.17
CA ALA A 593 54.57 -10.06 -16.33
C ALA A 593 55.89 -10.73 -15.91
N ALA A 594 56.55 -10.24 -14.85
CA ALA A 594 57.74 -10.86 -14.28
C ALA A 594 57.50 -12.32 -13.84
N GLN A 595 56.36 -12.62 -13.20
CA GLN A 595 56.01 -13.99 -12.79
C GLN A 595 55.78 -14.92 -13.99
N VAL A 596 55.10 -14.43 -15.04
CA VAL A 596 54.90 -15.21 -16.28
C VAL A 596 56.23 -15.46 -16.99
N CYS A 597 57.08 -14.45 -17.10
CA CYS A 597 58.43 -14.58 -17.66
C CYS A 597 59.28 -15.60 -16.88
N ALA A 598 59.25 -15.55 -15.54
CA ALA A 598 59.97 -16.49 -14.69
C ALA A 598 59.53 -17.94 -14.94
N LEU A 599 58.21 -18.18 -14.97
CA LEU A 599 57.64 -19.51 -15.22
C LEU A 599 57.97 -20.01 -16.64
N ALA A 600 57.88 -19.14 -17.64
CA ALA A 600 58.16 -19.50 -19.02
C ALA A 600 59.65 -19.81 -19.24
N LEU A 601 60.57 -19.03 -18.66
CA LEU A 601 62.01 -19.31 -18.69
C LEU A 601 62.34 -20.65 -18.01
N ASP A 602 61.75 -20.92 -16.84
CA ASP A 602 61.94 -22.19 -16.14
C ASP A 602 61.40 -23.39 -16.96
N ARG A 603 60.28 -23.22 -17.68
CA ARG A 603 59.79 -24.26 -18.61
C ARG A 603 60.74 -24.48 -19.78
N LEU A 604 61.33 -23.42 -20.34
CA LEU A 604 62.32 -23.53 -21.41
C LEU A 604 63.56 -24.28 -20.93
N GLN A 605 64.10 -23.92 -19.77
CA GLN A 605 65.26 -24.60 -19.17
C GLN A 605 64.96 -26.07 -18.84
N ARG A 606 63.78 -26.38 -18.30
CA ARG A 606 63.38 -27.77 -18.04
C ARG A 606 63.26 -28.61 -19.31
N ARG A 607 62.90 -28.01 -20.45
CA ARG A 607 62.77 -28.72 -21.73
C ARG A 607 64.08 -28.86 -22.50
N LEU A 608 64.91 -27.82 -22.53
CA LEU A 608 66.13 -27.77 -23.33
C LEU A 608 67.40 -28.08 -22.54
N GLY A 609 67.25 -28.32 -21.23
CA GLY A 609 68.32 -28.56 -20.28
C GLY A 609 68.78 -27.27 -19.59
N PRO A 610 69.39 -27.38 -18.40
CA PRO A 610 69.95 -26.23 -17.69
C PRO A 610 71.14 -25.67 -18.48
N THR A 611 71.03 -24.41 -18.92
CA THR A 611 72.09 -23.69 -19.62
C THR A 611 72.05 -22.20 -19.27
N ASP A 612 73.09 -21.46 -19.65
CA ASP A 612 73.02 -20.01 -19.68
C ASP A 612 71.95 -19.51 -20.68
N LEU A 613 71.56 -18.24 -20.56
CA LEU A 613 70.47 -17.64 -21.32
C LEU A 613 70.79 -17.48 -22.81
N ALA A 614 72.06 -17.25 -23.16
CA ALA A 614 72.48 -17.12 -24.55
C ALA A 614 72.35 -18.47 -25.28
N THR A 615 72.88 -19.53 -24.67
CA THR A 615 72.76 -20.91 -25.15
C THR A 615 71.30 -21.36 -25.17
N LEU A 616 70.49 -20.94 -24.18
CA LEU A 616 69.06 -21.24 -24.16
C LEU A 616 68.35 -20.61 -25.38
N ALA A 617 68.62 -19.35 -25.66
CA ALA A 617 68.05 -18.64 -26.81
C ALA A 617 68.46 -19.28 -28.14
N ASP A 618 69.72 -19.67 -28.30
CA ASP A 618 70.22 -20.33 -29.51
C ASP A 618 69.57 -21.70 -29.72
N ARG A 619 69.38 -22.49 -28.64
CA ARG A 619 68.66 -23.77 -28.69
C ARG A 619 67.18 -23.60 -29.04
N VAL A 620 66.53 -22.57 -28.50
CA VAL A 620 65.15 -22.23 -28.85
C VAL A 620 65.04 -21.83 -30.33
N ALA A 621 65.96 -21.01 -30.84
CA ALA A 621 65.97 -20.61 -32.24
C ALA A 621 66.20 -21.81 -33.18
N ALA A 622 67.13 -22.70 -32.82
CA ALA A 622 67.41 -23.92 -33.59
C ALA A 622 66.21 -24.88 -33.66
N THR A 623 65.35 -24.88 -32.64
CA THR A 623 64.13 -25.71 -32.60
C THR A 623 62.92 -25.07 -33.28
N GLN A 624 63.00 -23.79 -33.68
CA GLN A 624 61.93 -23.09 -34.37
C GLN A 624 62.32 -22.56 -35.76
N PRO A 625 62.01 -23.30 -36.86
CA PRO A 625 62.30 -22.84 -38.21
C PRO A 625 61.65 -21.49 -38.50
N GLY A 626 62.42 -20.57 -39.07
CA GLY A 626 61.97 -19.21 -39.40
C GLY A 626 62.09 -18.19 -38.26
N THR A 627 62.60 -18.58 -37.09
CA THR A 627 62.79 -17.65 -35.96
C THR A 627 64.24 -17.14 -35.94
N ASP A 628 64.42 -15.82 -36.00
CA ASP A 628 65.76 -15.20 -35.91
C ASP A 628 66.34 -15.36 -34.50
N ALA A 629 67.53 -15.97 -34.39
CA ALA A 629 68.21 -16.21 -33.13
C ALA A 629 68.48 -14.91 -32.34
N ARG A 630 68.77 -13.80 -33.03
CA ARG A 630 68.97 -12.50 -32.36
C ARG A 630 67.68 -11.96 -31.74
N SER A 631 66.54 -12.27 -32.34
CA SER A 631 65.23 -11.86 -31.83
C SER A 631 64.83 -12.69 -30.62
N VAL A 632 65.07 -14.01 -30.64
CA VAL A 632 64.85 -14.88 -29.47
C VAL A 632 65.76 -14.47 -28.31
N ARG A 633 67.03 -14.20 -28.57
CA ARG A 633 67.98 -13.76 -27.55
C ARG A 633 67.55 -12.47 -26.87
N ARG A 634 67.16 -11.46 -27.65
CA ARG A 634 66.61 -10.20 -27.11
C ARG A 634 65.36 -10.44 -26.26
N LEU A 635 64.47 -11.34 -26.68
CA LEU A 635 63.27 -11.67 -25.92
C LEU A 635 63.60 -12.35 -24.59
N VAL A 636 64.52 -13.31 -24.58
CA VAL A 636 64.99 -14.02 -23.38
C VAL A 636 65.71 -13.08 -22.42
N GLU A 637 66.57 -12.20 -22.92
CA GLU A 637 67.26 -11.17 -22.12
C GLU A 637 66.27 -10.18 -21.48
N LYS A 638 65.26 -9.71 -22.23
CA LYS A 638 64.17 -8.87 -21.68
C LYS A 638 63.36 -9.60 -20.61
N ALA A 639 63.03 -10.87 -20.85
CA ALA A 639 62.32 -11.69 -19.88
C ALA A 639 63.11 -11.91 -18.58
N GLU A 640 64.44 -12.07 -18.69
CA GLU A 640 65.33 -12.19 -17.53
C GLU A 640 65.41 -10.87 -16.74
N ALA A 641 65.48 -9.74 -17.43
CA ALA A 641 65.45 -8.43 -16.78
C ALA A 641 64.16 -8.24 -15.96
N LEU A 642 63.01 -8.67 -16.49
CA LEU A 642 61.74 -8.66 -15.75
C LEU A 642 61.76 -9.61 -14.56
N ARG A 643 62.30 -10.82 -14.73
CA ARG A 643 62.42 -11.82 -13.67
C ARG A 643 63.27 -11.31 -12.49
N THR A 644 64.38 -10.63 -12.78
CA THR A 644 65.33 -10.15 -11.77
C THR A 644 64.89 -8.87 -11.07
N SER A 645 64.00 -8.09 -11.69
CA SER A 645 63.48 -6.85 -11.11
C SER A 645 61.94 -6.83 -11.05
N PRO A 646 61.29 -7.70 -10.26
CA PRO A 646 59.83 -7.87 -10.27
C PRO A 646 59.03 -6.66 -9.75
N SER A 647 59.71 -5.67 -9.16
CA SER A 647 59.12 -4.43 -8.61
C SER A 647 59.47 -3.18 -9.41
N GLY A 648 59.89 -3.33 -10.67
CA GLY A 648 60.21 -2.22 -11.56
C GLY A 648 58.98 -1.39 -11.99
N PRO A 649 59.21 -0.23 -12.62
CA PRO A 649 58.15 0.59 -13.16
C PRO A 649 57.37 -0.13 -14.27
N ASP A 650 56.06 0.11 -14.31
CA ASP A 650 55.15 -0.47 -15.31
C ASP A 650 55.50 0.02 -16.73
N HIS A 651 55.90 -0.90 -17.61
CA HIS A 651 56.11 -0.62 -19.02
C HIS A 651 55.16 -1.46 -19.90
N PRO A 652 54.55 -0.88 -20.95
CA PRO A 652 53.65 -1.61 -21.84
C PRO A 652 54.36 -2.73 -22.62
N GLU A 653 55.69 -2.69 -22.71
CA GLU A 653 56.50 -3.75 -23.30
C GLU A 653 56.56 -5.02 -22.44
N ASP A 654 56.29 -4.94 -21.12
CA ASP A 654 56.43 -6.07 -20.21
C ASP A 654 55.39 -7.14 -20.50
N VAL A 655 54.14 -6.72 -20.73
CA VAL A 655 53.03 -7.61 -21.11
C VAL A 655 53.26 -8.22 -22.50
N ARG A 656 53.87 -7.47 -23.43
CA ARG A 656 54.24 -8.01 -24.76
C ARG A 656 55.34 -9.05 -24.63
N THR A 657 56.40 -8.77 -23.86
CA THR A 657 57.51 -9.69 -23.58
C THR A 657 56.99 -10.99 -22.96
N ALA A 658 56.13 -10.91 -21.94
CA ALA A 658 55.54 -12.09 -21.30
C ALA A 658 54.67 -12.91 -22.27
N ARG A 659 53.88 -12.25 -23.12
CA ARG A 659 53.04 -12.92 -24.13
C ARG A 659 53.87 -13.62 -25.21
N ASP A 660 54.88 -12.93 -25.73
CA ASP A 660 55.73 -13.47 -26.80
C ASP A 660 56.54 -14.67 -26.30
N LEU A 661 57.00 -14.62 -25.05
CA LEU A 661 57.69 -15.74 -24.41
C LEU A 661 56.76 -16.94 -24.15
N ASP A 662 55.52 -16.71 -23.71
CA ASP A 662 54.53 -17.78 -23.52
C ASP A 662 54.13 -18.44 -24.86
N LEU A 663 53.96 -17.64 -25.92
CA LEU A 663 53.73 -18.16 -27.28
C LEU A 663 54.90 -19.01 -27.77
N LEU A 664 56.12 -18.60 -27.45
CA LEU A 664 57.33 -19.34 -27.79
C LEU A 664 57.39 -20.69 -27.05
N VAL A 665 57.02 -20.72 -25.75
CA VAL A 665 56.87 -21.97 -24.97
C VAL A 665 55.76 -22.85 -25.57
N ALA A 666 54.59 -22.30 -25.87
CA ALA A 666 53.48 -23.05 -26.44
C ALA A 666 53.80 -23.65 -27.82
N ASN A 667 54.62 -22.96 -28.63
CA ASN A 667 55.08 -23.48 -29.91
C ASN A 667 56.08 -24.63 -29.75
N LEU A 668 56.98 -24.56 -28.77
CA LEU A 668 57.85 -25.69 -28.42
C LEU A 668 57.04 -26.88 -27.90
N ASP A 669 56.03 -26.62 -27.07
CA ASP A 669 55.16 -27.65 -26.49
C ASP A 669 54.40 -28.42 -27.57
N ARG A 670 53.94 -27.74 -28.62
CA ARG A 670 53.24 -28.33 -29.77
C ARG A 670 54.15 -29.17 -30.68
N ARG A 671 55.45 -28.90 -30.70
CA ARG A 671 56.42 -29.59 -31.57
C ARG A 671 57.16 -30.72 -30.87
N ALA A 672 57.15 -30.75 -29.55
CA ALA A 672 57.74 -31.86 -28.83
C ALA A 672 57.04 -33.16 -29.21
N PRO A 673 57.80 -34.24 -29.51
CA PRO A 673 57.20 -35.54 -29.75
C PRO A 673 56.32 -35.92 -28.54
N PRO A 674 55.17 -36.57 -28.77
CA PRO A 674 54.31 -37.00 -27.68
C PRO A 674 55.15 -37.79 -26.69
N ARG A 675 55.07 -37.44 -25.39
CA ARG A 675 55.81 -38.17 -24.36
C ARG A 675 55.43 -39.65 -24.49
N PRO A 676 56.40 -40.57 -24.58
CA PRO A 676 56.10 -42.00 -24.62
C PRO A 676 55.20 -42.31 -23.42
N ASN A 677 54.06 -42.94 -23.71
CA ASN A 677 53.03 -43.19 -22.72
C ASN A 677 53.64 -44.08 -21.64
N LYS A 678 53.68 -43.63 -20.38
CA LYS A 678 54.33 -44.37 -19.27
C LYS A 678 53.66 -45.73 -18.93
N GLY A 679 52.77 -46.23 -19.78
CA GLY A 679 52.03 -47.47 -19.62
C GLY A 679 52.19 -48.49 -20.75
N GLU A 680 52.97 -48.22 -21.81
CA GLU A 680 53.39 -49.27 -22.76
C GLU A 680 54.72 -49.86 -22.27
N LYS A 681 54.62 -50.88 -21.43
CA LYS A 681 55.69 -51.84 -21.14
C LYS A 681 55.19 -53.23 -21.42
#